data_AF-A0A7R9LPG3-F1
#
_entry.id   AF-A0A7R9LPG3-F1
#
_cell.length_a   1.000
_cell.length_b   1.000
_cell.length_c   1.000
_cell.angle_alpha   90.00
_cell.angle_beta   90.00
_cell.angle_gamma   90.00
#
_symmetry.space_group_name_H-M   'P 1'
#
loop_
_entity.id
_entity.type
_entity.pdbx_description
1 polymer ?
#
loop_
_entity_poly.entity_id
_entity_poly.type
_entity_poly.pdbx_seq_one_letter_code
_entity_poly.pdbx_strand_id
1 'polypeptide(L)'
;IAVTVYNPIARPVEHYIRVPVVDAKYEVLDAKGQAVKSVAILPVSDDVRKLPERNGSLGTHELVFSGQLPALGFTTYFVEKQKAVQDTHTAHSNQQAQAPIDMKGKSFTLHINETTGAIESITVNGTTHKLRQSFKWYKSRANQPGLEDSGSYNFCPDGNANDYGTQKLVARHTSGGVHELSQVFADYIHQTVRTYEDRDYVEFDWTVGGIPTDDKIGKEIITRFESDLKSDGVYYTDANGRQTIRRKFNPQAKICGNNVIAANWFPIYSHVAVKDEKQGLALTVLNDRTQGGSSLMDGSVELMVHRRLEYHGAGSTLVINETGIDGKGLEVRGKHYLVFQPIAQSPRLVRRLSEQLFMGPIETFATYKTREEYSGEYSTSFSGVGDQLPESVRLLTLEHWSDREVLVRFEHMYEKADNVSDLSNDVSFDMRKVLKTVKMVNSVEMNLAANELLSETKRMEWRSKQSAQGFEISGTGAQEGDFVVKLSPQQIRTYIVTIEPDYHVEPKCTHSWVEATQTTIPTGAYVAGYDVDKTPLNVCRFKVNNELIAGKADKNIGCVVTVSKKEQSVKGAEKFEVLVAKDVEWVPRHGEDPTPVGALLVGNKGKPNTDTYIGRCDRFGAEMVGKIDYNFYYGYKGAERGDCTNHEILII
;
A
#
# COMPACT_ATOMS: atom_id res chain seq x y z
N ILE A 1 4.83 4.69 23.40
CA ILE A 1 4.88 3.81 22.20
C ILE A 1 5.48 4.59 21.05
N ALA A 2 6.30 3.95 20.22
CA ALA A 2 6.77 4.51 18.96
C ALA A 2 5.74 4.15 17.88
N VAL A 3 5.33 5.15 17.09
CA VAL A 3 4.37 5.04 16.00
C VAL A 3 5.13 5.38 14.73
N THR A 4 5.52 4.36 13.96
CA THR A 4 6.20 4.54 12.68
C THR A 4 5.18 4.54 11.57
N VAL A 5 5.13 5.65 10.83
CA VAL A 5 4.14 5.87 9.76
C VAL A 5 4.86 5.90 8.43
N TYR A 6 4.58 4.91 7.59
CA TYR A 6 5.15 4.77 6.25
C TYR A 6 4.22 5.37 5.19
N ASN A 7 4.76 6.25 4.36
CA ASN A 7 4.11 6.82 3.19
C ASN A 7 4.58 6.10 1.92
N PRO A 8 3.70 5.32 1.26
CA PRO A 8 4.05 4.61 0.03
C PRO A 8 4.10 5.52 -1.21
N ILE A 9 3.64 6.78 -1.12
CA ILE A 9 3.62 7.72 -2.25
C ILE A 9 4.99 8.36 -2.42
N ALA A 10 5.49 8.45 -3.66
CA ALA A 10 6.77 9.07 -4.02
C ALA A 10 6.78 10.62 -3.95
N ARG A 11 5.98 11.19 -3.04
CA ARG A 11 5.91 12.61 -2.70
C ARG A 11 5.68 12.75 -1.20
N PRO A 12 6.12 13.85 -0.57
CA PRO A 12 5.77 14.11 0.81
C PRO A 12 4.26 14.20 1.00
N VAL A 13 3.76 13.56 2.06
CA VAL A 13 2.32 13.55 2.41
C VAL A 13 2.17 14.06 3.82
N GLU A 14 1.29 15.03 3.99
CA GLU A 14 0.80 15.42 5.31
C GLU A 14 -0.47 14.64 5.62
N HIS A 15 -0.50 13.95 6.76
CA HIS A 15 -1.57 13.03 7.14
C HIS A 15 -1.98 13.20 8.61
N TYR A 16 -3.28 13.13 8.90
CA TYR A 16 -3.77 13.09 10.27
C TYR A 16 -3.69 11.66 10.81
N ILE A 17 -2.71 11.42 11.67
CA ILE A 17 -2.47 10.14 12.34
C ILE A 17 -3.46 10.00 13.50
N ARG A 18 -4.13 8.85 13.61
CA ARG A 18 -5.21 8.61 14.60
C ARG A 18 -4.93 7.32 15.37
N VAL A 19 -4.38 7.45 16.58
CA VAL A 19 -3.93 6.32 17.40
C VAL A 19 -4.97 5.98 18.48
N PRO A 20 -5.47 4.73 18.57
CA PRO A 20 -6.37 4.32 19.64
C PRO A 20 -5.67 4.38 21.01
N VAL A 21 -6.28 5.08 21.97
CA VAL A 21 -5.75 5.29 23.32
C VAL A 21 -6.86 5.21 24.38
N VAL A 22 -6.47 5.07 25.65
CA VAL A 22 -7.39 5.29 26.78
C VAL A 22 -7.52 6.79 27.06
N ASP A 23 -8.59 7.21 27.73
CA ASP A 23 -8.75 8.59 28.18
C ASP A 23 -7.63 8.98 29.17
N ALA A 24 -6.71 9.83 28.71
CA ALA A 24 -5.58 10.34 29.49
C ALA A 24 -4.92 11.51 28.75
N LYS A 25 -3.99 12.19 29.41
CA LYS A 25 -3.11 13.17 28.76
C LYS A 25 -1.93 12.45 28.08
N TYR A 26 -1.66 12.85 26.84
CA TYR A 26 -0.54 12.34 26.05
C TYR A 26 0.31 13.49 25.53
N GLU A 27 1.60 13.25 25.43
CA GLU A 27 2.53 14.07 24.65
C GLU A 27 2.94 13.29 23.40
N VAL A 28 3.07 14.00 22.28
CA VAL A 28 3.54 13.43 21.02
C VAL A 28 4.80 14.19 20.62
N LEU A 29 5.90 13.46 20.47
CA LEU A 29 7.16 13.99 19.98
C LEU A 29 7.41 13.50 18.55
N ASP A 30 7.94 14.37 17.70
CA ASP A 30 8.37 13.99 16.35
C ASP A 30 9.70 13.20 16.37
N ALA A 31 10.17 12.79 15.18
CA ALA A 31 11.42 12.06 15.03
C ALA A 31 12.66 12.80 15.56
N LYS A 32 12.59 14.13 15.74
CA LYS A 32 13.66 14.98 16.30
C LYS A 32 13.49 15.21 17.82
N GLY A 33 12.41 14.70 18.42
CA GLY A 33 12.04 14.93 19.81
C GLY A 33 11.36 16.27 20.07
N GLN A 34 10.85 16.94 19.05
CA GLN A 34 10.09 18.18 19.21
C GLN A 34 8.62 17.85 19.45
N ALA A 35 7.98 18.54 20.39
CA ALA A 35 6.57 18.36 20.65
C ALA A 35 5.72 18.77 19.43
N VAL A 36 4.79 17.90 19.05
CA VAL A 36 3.81 18.18 18.00
C VAL A 36 2.78 19.18 18.55
N LYS A 37 2.60 20.30 17.84
CA LYS A 37 1.85 21.47 18.36
C LYS A 37 0.35 21.22 18.53
N SER A 38 -0.27 20.50 17.62
CA SER A 38 -1.72 20.26 17.59
C SER A 38 -1.99 18.79 17.80
N VAL A 39 -2.32 18.43 19.05
CA VAL A 39 -2.71 17.08 19.45
C VAL A 39 -4.11 17.15 20.05
N ALA A 40 -5.05 16.44 19.45
CA ALA A 40 -6.41 16.29 19.94
C ALA A 40 -6.61 14.89 20.53
N ILE A 41 -7.44 14.79 21.56
CA ILE A 41 -7.92 13.52 22.11
C ILE A 41 -9.43 13.53 21.91
N LEU A 42 -9.91 12.63 21.05
CA LEU A 42 -11.30 12.59 20.62
C LEU A 42 -11.91 11.25 21.06
N PRO A 43 -13.12 11.21 21.63
CA PRO A 43 -13.73 9.93 22.00
C PRO A 43 -14.05 9.11 20.74
N VAL A 44 -13.81 7.79 20.82
CA VAL A 44 -14.31 6.87 19.80
C VAL A 44 -15.83 6.82 19.92
N SER A 45 -16.56 6.98 18.82
CA SER A 45 -18.03 6.93 18.84
C SER A 45 -18.54 5.61 19.43
N ASP A 46 -19.66 5.67 20.14
CA ASP A 46 -20.21 4.50 20.81
C ASP A 46 -20.55 3.36 19.83
N ASP A 47 -20.94 3.69 18.60
CA ASP A 47 -21.26 2.69 17.58
C ASP A 47 -20.01 1.98 17.09
N VAL A 48 -18.89 2.70 16.89
CA VAL A 48 -17.61 2.07 16.62
C VAL A 48 -17.19 1.22 17.82
N ARG A 49 -17.35 1.68 19.06
CA ARG A 49 -16.99 0.91 20.27
C ARG A 49 -17.77 -0.39 20.42
N LYS A 50 -18.99 -0.47 19.90
CA LYS A 50 -19.86 -1.66 19.96
C LYS A 50 -19.56 -2.70 18.86
N LEU A 51 -18.71 -2.37 17.89
CA LEU A 51 -18.33 -3.32 16.84
C LEU A 51 -17.79 -4.62 17.44
N PRO A 52 -18.29 -5.79 17.00
CA PRO A 52 -17.84 -7.09 17.52
C PRO A 52 -16.32 -7.28 17.47
N GLU A 53 -15.67 -6.75 16.43
CA GLU A 53 -14.23 -6.84 16.20
C GLU A 53 -13.40 -6.07 17.23
N ARG A 54 -14.02 -5.17 18.00
CA ARG A 54 -13.37 -4.42 19.08
C ARG A 54 -13.57 -5.05 20.45
N ASN A 55 -14.17 -6.23 20.55
CA ASN A 55 -14.32 -6.91 21.82
C ASN A 55 -12.96 -7.08 22.52
N GLY A 56 -12.85 -6.62 23.77
CA GLY A 56 -11.58 -6.60 24.52
C GLY A 56 -10.66 -5.40 24.26
N SER A 57 -11.00 -4.49 23.34
CA SER A 57 -10.23 -3.26 23.11
C SER A 57 -10.32 -2.32 24.31
N LEU A 58 -9.17 -1.89 24.83
CA LEU A 58 -9.08 -0.87 25.89
C LEU A 58 -9.23 0.56 25.34
N GLY A 59 -9.01 0.77 24.04
CA GLY A 59 -9.05 2.10 23.43
C GLY A 59 -10.46 2.70 23.42
N THR A 60 -10.65 3.77 24.18
CA THR A 60 -11.91 4.53 24.28
C THR A 60 -11.83 5.87 23.55
N HIS A 61 -10.63 6.33 23.22
CA HIS A 61 -10.35 7.60 22.55
C HIS A 61 -9.36 7.38 21.40
N GLU A 62 -9.25 8.37 20.53
CA GLU A 62 -8.24 8.49 19.49
C GLU A 62 -7.39 9.72 19.78
N LEU A 63 -6.07 9.52 19.80
CA LEU A 63 -5.08 10.58 19.78
C LEU A 63 -4.88 10.99 18.31
N VAL A 64 -5.19 12.24 17.99
CA VAL A 64 -5.20 12.77 16.62
C VAL A 64 -4.21 13.90 16.47
N PHE A 65 -3.30 13.80 15.51
CA PHE A 65 -2.31 14.84 15.21
C PHE A 65 -1.88 14.80 13.74
N SER A 66 -1.46 15.95 13.20
CA SER A 66 -0.92 16.02 11.83
C SER A 66 0.56 15.60 11.81
N GLY A 67 0.90 14.69 10.89
CA GLY A 67 2.27 14.23 10.64
C GLY A 67 2.72 14.55 9.21
N GLN A 68 3.98 14.98 9.08
CA GLN A 68 4.67 15.18 7.80
C GLN A 68 5.47 13.92 7.47
N LEU A 69 5.09 13.25 6.38
CA LEU A 69 5.69 11.99 5.97
C LEU A 69 6.56 12.22 4.72
N PRO A 70 7.82 11.77 4.72
CA PRO A 70 8.70 11.85 3.56
C PRO A 70 8.18 10.98 2.40
N ALA A 71 8.66 11.28 1.20
CA ALA A 71 8.31 10.55 -0.01
C ALA A 71 8.89 9.14 -0.02
N LEU A 72 8.05 8.12 -0.31
CA LEU A 72 8.42 6.71 -0.32
C LEU A 72 9.25 6.34 0.92
N GLY A 73 8.71 6.67 2.10
CA GLY A 73 9.52 6.80 3.30
C GLY A 73 8.69 6.77 4.57
N PHE A 74 9.33 6.90 5.73
CA PHE A 74 8.64 6.86 7.01
C PHE A 74 9.13 7.94 7.97
N THR A 75 8.30 8.21 8.98
CA THR A 75 8.64 9.02 10.16
C THR A 75 8.11 8.30 11.40
N THR A 76 8.93 8.25 12.46
CA THR A 76 8.56 7.72 13.78
C THR A 76 8.16 8.86 14.71
N TYR A 77 6.98 8.74 15.32
CA TYR A 77 6.47 9.62 16.37
C TYR A 77 6.47 8.89 17.71
N PHE A 78 6.78 9.59 18.79
CA PHE A 78 6.85 9.02 20.13
C PHE A 78 5.66 9.51 20.95
N VAL A 79 4.78 8.59 21.32
CA VAL A 79 3.58 8.86 22.11
C VAL A 79 3.81 8.46 23.56
N GLU A 80 3.78 9.44 24.46
CA GLU A 80 4.05 9.28 25.89
C GLU A 80 2.82 9.63 26.72
N LYS A 81 2.37 8.68 27.55
CA LYS A 81 1.31 8.93 28.50
C LYS A 81 1.86 9.73 29.67
N GLN A 82 1.30 10.91 29.89
CA GLN A 82 1.72 11.78 30.98
C GLN A 82 1.23 11.25 32.33
N LYS A 83 2.06 11.33 33.38
CA LYS A 83 1.61 11.03 34.75
C LYS A 83 0.55 12.05 35.14
N ALA A 84 -0.51 11.58 35.80
CA ALA A 84 -1.63 12.43 36.19
C ALA A 84 -1.14 13.57 37.09
N VAL A 85 -1.00 14.78 36.52
CA VAL A 85 -1.05 16.01 37.28
C VAL A 85 -2.53 16.22 37.59
N GLN A 86 -2.86 16.38 38.88
CA GLN A 86 -4.18 16.85 39.30
C GLN A 86 -4.42 18.21 38.63
N ASP A 87 -5.05 18.18 37.47
CA ASP A 87 -5.86 19.27 36.96
C ASP A 87 -6.76 18.72 35.86
N THR A 88 -8.05 18.82 36.17
CA THR A 88 -9.24 18.57 35.38
C THR A 88 -8.98 18.69 33.88
N HIS A 89 -9.36 17.68 33.10
CA HIS A 89 -9.78 17.96 31.73
C HIS A 89 -10.84 19.06 31.85
N THR A 90 -10.49 20.28 31.46
CA THR A 90 -11.49 21.32 31.24
C THR A 90 -12.37 20.74 30.15
N ALA A 91 -13.53 20.22 30.55
CA ALA A 91 -14.61 19.90 29.65
C ALA A 91 -14.77 21.13 28.77
N HIS A 92 -14.38 21.01 27.51
CA HIS A 92 -14.64 22.07 26.56
C HIS A 92 -16.15 22.26 26.57
N SER A 93 -16.50 23.47 27.00
CA SER A 93 -17.85 23.94 27.23
C SER A 93 -18.81 23.42 26.16
N ASN A 94 -19.96 22.90 26.60
CA ASN A 94 -21.20 23.04 25.85
C ASN A 94 -21.45 24.54 25.69
N GLN A 95 -20.79 25.18 24.71
CA GLN A 95 -21.21 26.48 24.25
C GLN A 95 -22.54 26.27 23.56
N GLN A 96 -23.62 26.65 24.27
CA GLN A 96 -24.84 27.08 23.62
C GLN A 96 -24.47 28.25 22.71
N ALA A 97 -24.30 27.97 21.42
CA ALA A 97 -24.14 29.00 20.39
C ALA A 97 -25.27 28.82 19.39
N GLN A 98 -26.02 29.92 19.18
CA GLN A 98 -27.11 30.05 18.22
C GLN A 98 -26.74 29.45 16.85
N ALA A 99 -27.73 28.78 16.25
CA ALA A 99 -27.72 28.20 14.91
C ALA A 99 -26.99 29.04 13.84
N PRO A 100 -26.33 28.41 12.84
CA PRO A 100 -26.00 26.97 12.67
C PRO A 100 -24.64 26.57 13.27
N ILE A 101 -24.40 25.25 13.36
CA ILE A 101 -23.09 24.69 13.70
C ILE A 101 -22.16 24.84 12.49
N ASP A 102 -21.11 25.65 12.63
CA ASP A 102 -20.08 25.79 11.60
C ASP A 102 -18.90 24.83 11.83
N MET A 103 -18.59 24.03 10.80
CA MET A 103 -17.40 23.19 10.72
C MET A 103 -16.50 23.72 9.61
N LYS A 104 -15.32 24.23 9.98
CA LYS A 104 -14.42 24.91 9.04
C LYS A 104 -13.50 23.91 8.36
N GLY A 105 -13.28 24.12 7.06
CA GLY A 105 -12.14 23.62 6.31
C GLY A 105 -11.22 24.77 5.93
N LYS A 106 -10.21 24.49 5.10
CA LYS A 106 -9.24 25.50 4.67
C LYS A 106 -9.83 26.57 3.75
N SER A 107 -10.61 26.17 2.75
CA SER A 107 -11.24 27.08 1.79
C SER A 107 -12.77 27.03 1.80
N PHE A 108 -13.37 26.37 2.79
CA PHE A 108 -14.82 26.22 2.90
C PHE A 108 -15.29 26.23 4.36
N THR A 109 -16.58 26.52 4.56
CA THR A 109 -17.28 26.29 5.85
C THR A 109 -18.52 25.45 5.59
N LEU A 110 -18.69 24.39 6.35
CA LEU A 110 -19.87 23.54 6.32
C LEU A 110 -20.86 24.00 7.40
N HIS A 111 -22.10 24.25 7.01
CA HIS A 111 -23.15 24.72 7.92
C HIS A 111 -24.11 23.58 8.25
N ILE A 112 -24.20 23.27 9.54
CA ILE A 112 -24.93 22.12 10.08
C ILE A 112 -26.12 22.60 10.91
N ASN A 113 -27.27 21.98 10.68
CA ASN A 113 -28.44 22.13 11.51
C ASN A 113 -28.18 21.57 12.91
N GLU A 114 -28.23 22.41 13.95
CA GLU A 114 -27.92 21.99 15.32
C GLU A 114 -28.88 20.93 15.88
N THR A 115 -30.15 20.95 15.46
CA THR A 115 -31.18 20.03 15.99
C THR A 115 -31.08 18.64 15.37
N THR A 116 -30.88 18.57 14.06
CA THR A 116 -30.87 17.30 13.31
C THR A 116 -29.45 16.77 13.08
N GLY A 117 -28.45 17.64 13.15
CA GLY A 117 -27.10 17.36 12.68
C GLY A 117 -26.99 17.34 11.16
N ALA A 118 -28.02 17.70 10.39
CA ALA A 118 -27.98 17.68 8.93
C ALA A 118 -27.09 18.77 8.35
N ILE A 119 -26.35 18.43 7.30
CA ILE A 119 -25.67 19.42 6.46
C ILE A 119 -26.75 20.19 5.69
N GLU A 120 -26.74 21.52 5.81
CA GLU A 120 -27.70 22.40 5.12
C GLU A 120 -27.06 23.12 3.93
N SER A 121 -25.82 23.56 4.10
CA SER A 121 -25.11 24.32 3.08
C SER A 121 -23.59 24.27 3.26
N ILE A 122 -22.89 24.67 2.21
CA ILE A 122 -21.44 24.88 2.20
C ILE A 122 -21.13 26.25 1.65
N THR A 123 -20.28 27.00 2.36
CA THR A 123 -19.77 28.29 1.88
C THR A 123 -18.38 28.09 1.31
N VAL A 124 -18.18 28.44 0.04
CA VAL A 124 -16.89 28.38 -0.66
C VAL A 124 -16.64 29.73 -1.33
N ASN A 125 -15.44 30.30 -1.17
CA ASN A 125 -15.09 31.62 -1.70
C ASN A 125 -16.10 32.73 -1.35
N GLY A 126 -16.68 32.67 -0.15
CA GLY A 126 -17.67 33.64 0.33
C GLY A 126 -19.08 33.49 -0.23
N THR A 127 -19.33 32.48 -1.08
CA THR A 127 -20.67 32.16 -1.60
C THR A 127 -21.21 30.89 -0.97
N THR A 128 -22.43 30.96 -0.45
CA THR A 128 -23.11 29.83 0.19
C THR A 128 -23.96 29.06 -0.83
N HIS A 129 -23.75 27.76 -0.90
CA HIS A 129 -24.45 26.82 -1.77
C HIS A 129 -25.23 25.81 -0.94
N LYS A 130 -26.42 25.42 -1.40
CA LYS A 130 -27.14 24.31 -0.77
C LYS A 130 -26.31 23.04 -0.89
N LEU A 131 -26.19 22.30 0.21
CA LEU A 131 -25.53 21.02 0.25
C LEU A 131 -26.23 20.15 1.28
N ARG A 132 -26.58 18.94 0.90
CA ARG A 132 -27.14 17.93 1.80
C ARG A 132 -26.46 16.60 1.55
N GLN A 133 -26.16 15.87 2.62
CA GLN A 133 -25.83 14.45 2.56
C GLN A 133 -26.90 13.67 3.33
N SER A 134 -27.33 12.53 2.78
CA SER A 134 -28.28 11.63 3.42
C SER A 134 -28.03 10.18 3.05
N PHE A 135 -28.45 9.25 3.92
CA PHE A 135 -28.60 7.85 3.56
C PHE A 135 -30.02 7.55 3.11
N LYS A 136 -30.14 6.72 2.08
CA LYS A 136 -31.39 6.20 1.53
C LYS A 136 -31.22 4.72 1.20
N TRP A 137 -32.28 4.05 0.80
CA TRP A 137 -32.19 2.67 0.35
C TRP A 137 -33.15 2.36 -0.79
N TYR A 138 -32.67 1.58 -1.75
CA TYR A 138 -33.54 0.97 -2.75
C TYR A 138 -34.09 -0.36 -2.21
N LYS A 139 -35.39 -0.56 -2.40
CA LYS A 139 -36.01 -1.86 -2.21
C LYS A 139 -35.57 -2.79 -3.32
N SER A 140 -35.00 -3.93 -2.98
CA SER A 140 -34.61 -4.93 -3.96
C SER A 140 -35.84 -5.63 -4.53
N ARG A 141 -35.93 -5.72 -5.86
CA ARG A 141 -36.98 -6.51 -6.49
C ARG A 141 -36.72 -7.99 -6.31
N ALA A 142 -37.76 -8.73 -5.96
CA ALA A 142 -37.71 -10.16 -5.75
C ALA A 142 -39.04 -10.83 -6.12
N ASN A 143 -38.97 -12.01 -6.76
CA ASN A 143 -40.09 -12.90 -7.08
C ASN A 143 -41.23 -12.22 -7.86
N GLN A 144 -40.93 -11.29 -8.76
CA GLN A 144 -41.94 -10.69 -9.64
C GLN A 144 -41.96 -11.43 -11.00
N PRO A 145 -43.05 -12.13 -11.36
CA PRO A 145 -43.12 -12.90 -12.60
C PRO A 145 -42.80 -12.08 -13.84
N GLY A 146 -41.87 -12.58 -14.66
CA GLY A 146 -41.46 -11.92 -15.92
C GLY A 146 -40.51 -10.73 -15.75
N LEU A 147 -40.05 -10.44 -14.53
CA LEU A 147 -39.08 -9.39 -14.24
C LEU A 147 -37.80 -9.98 -13.62
N GLU A 148 -36.67 -9.33 -13.89
CA GLU A 148 -35.39 -9.70 -13.30
C GLU A 148 -35.30 -9.20 -11.85
N ASP A 149 -34.86 -10.09 -10.96
CA ASP A 149 -34.65 -9.81 -9.55
C ASP A 149 -33.26 -9.22 -9.29
N SER A 150 -33.15 -8.42 -8.22
CA SER A 150 -31.86 -7.98 -7.68
C SER A 150 -31.07 -9.19 -7.18
N GLY A 151 -29.75 -9.16 -7.35
CA GLY A 151 -28.85 -10.22 -6.88
C GLY A 151 -27.39 -9.79 -6.86
N SER A 152 -26.50 -10.78 -6.79
CA SER A 152 -25.03 -10.60 -6.81
C SER A 152 -24.55 -9.74 -7.98
N TYR A 153 -25.15 -9.92 -9.16
CA TYR A 153 -24.78 -9.21 -10.39
C TYR A 153 -25.72 -8.06 -10.70
N ASN A 154 -27.02 -8.29 -10.54
CA ASN A 154 -28.04 -7.36 -11.00
C ASN A 154 -28.46 -6.41 -9.87
N PHE A 155 -28.50 -5.12 -10.18
CA PHE A 155 -29.16 -4.11 -9.37
C PHE A 155 -30.49 -3.77 -10.04
N CYS A 156 -31.58 -4.35 -9.55
CA CYS A 156 -32.92 -4.19 -10.10
C CYS A 156 -33.86 -3.63 -9.01
N PRO A 157 -33.81 -2.31 -8.73
CA PRO A 157 -34.63 -1.75 -7.67
C PRO A 157 -36.13 -1.84 -7.98
N ASP A 158 -36.95 -1.93 -6.93
CA ASP A 158 -38.42 -1.87 -6.93
C ASP A 158 -38.87 -0.48 -6.50
N GLY A 159 -38.94 0.46 -7.46
CA GLY A 159 -39.30 1.86 -7.24
C GLY A 159 -38.10 2.78 -6.96
N ASN A 160 -38.40 3.94 -6.40
CA ASN A 160 -37.41 4.97 -6.05
C ASN A 160 -36.73 4.67 -4.71
N ALA A 161 -35.62 5.37 -4.43
CA ALA A 161 -34.96 5.30 -3.12
C ALA A 161 -35.86 5.82 -2.00
N ASN A 162 -35.92 5.08 -0.89
CA ASN A 162 -36.67 5.40 0.31
C ASN A 162 -35.78 6.14 1.31
N ASP A 163 -36.36 7.09 2.05
CA ASP A 163 -35.71 7.81 3.12
C ASP A 163 -35.71 7.02 4.44
N TYR A 164 -34.68 7.22 5.27
CA TYR A 164 -34.60 6.67 6.62
C TYR A 164 -35.29 7.52 7.71
N GLY A 165 -35.80 8.70 7.33
CA GLY A 165 -36.36 9.67 8.26
C GLY A 165 -35.33 10.74 8.66
N THR A 166 -35.60 11.44 9.77
CA THR A 166 -34.73 12.51 10.25
C THR A 166 -33.52 11.94 10.99
N GLN A 167 -32.33 12.25 10.48
CA GLN A 167 -31.06 11.92 11.14
C GLN A 167 -30.95 12.61 12.51
N LYS A 168 -30.16 12.02 13.40
CA LYS A 168 -29.94 12.51 14.76
C LYS A 168 -28.47 12.87 14.94
N LEU A 169 -28.22 14.04 15.53
CA LEU A 169 -26.91 14.41 16.05
C LEU A 169 -26.65 13.67 17.37
N VAL A 170 -25.54 12.93 17.44
CA VAL A 170 -25.17 12.15 18.63
C VAL A 170 -24.03 12.79 19.40
N ALA A 171 -23.01 13.30 18.71
CA ALA A 171 -21.87 13.93 19.34
C ALA A 171 -21.24 15.00 18.44
N ARG A 172 -20.62 16.00 19.06
CA ARG A 172 -19.81 17.00 18.38
C ARG A 172 -18.53 17.22 19.17
N HIS A 173 -17.40 17.24 18.48
CA HIS A 173 -16.10 17.56 19.06
C HIS A 173 -15.39 18.59 18.20
N THR A 174 -14.67 19.51 18.84
CA THR A 174 -13.79 20.46 18.15
C THR A 174 -12.55 20.62 18.99
N SER A 175 -11.40 20.27 18.42
CA SER A 175 -10.10 20.35 19.10
C SER A 175 -8.97 20.39 18.09
N GLY A 176 -7.98 21.26 18.29
CA GLY A 176 -6.77 21.31 17.47
C GLY A 176 -7.00 21.57 15.97
N GLY A 177 -8.04 22.34 15.61
CA GLY A 177 -8.42 22.58 14.19
C GLY A 177 -9.13 21.41 13.52
N VAL A 178 -9.51 20.38 14.29
CA VAL A 178 -10.34 19.26 13.83
C VAL A 178 -11.76 19.47 14.34
N HIS A 179 -12.74 19.33 13.45
CA HIS A 179 -14.16 19.28 13.80
C HIS A 179 -14.72 17.91 13.48
N GLU A 180 -15.42 17.29 14.43
CA GLU A 180 -16.11 16.02 14.23
C GLU A 180 -17.58 16.12 14.64
N LEU A 181 -18.44 15.52 13.84
CA LEU A 181 -19.87 15.46 14.04
C LEU A 181 -20.34 14.02 13.80
N SER A 182 -20.85 13.36 14.84
CA SER A 182 -21.38 11.99 14.76
C SER A 182 -22.89 12.00 14.60
N GLN A 183 -23.39 11.26 13.62
CA GLN A 183 -24.77 11.21 13.18
C GLN A 183 -25.27 9.77 13.13
N VAL A 184 -26.55 9.58 13.43
CA VAL A 184 -27.25 8.31 13.30
C VAL A 184 -28.49 8.50 12.43
N PHE A 185 -28.64 7.64 11.42
CA PHE A 185 -29.76 7.67 10.47
C PHE A 185 -30.75 6.54 10.71
N ALA A 186 -30.25 5.40 11.17
CA ALA A 186 -31.00 4.22 11.62
C ALA A 186 -30.12 3.45 12.61
N ASP A 187 -30.68 2.46 13.32
CA ASP A 187 -29.92 1.63 14.29
C ASP A 187 -28.69 0.95 13.67
N TYR A 188 -28.68 0.80 12.34
CA TYR A 188 -27.64 0.15 11.54
C TYR A 188 -26.89 1.11 10.59
N ILE A 189 -27.06 2.43 10.72
CA ILE A 189 -26.43 3.45 9.86
C ILE A 189 -25.90 4.60 10.71
N HIS A 190 -24.58 4.63 10.81
CA HIS A 190 -23.81 5.57 11.63
C HIS A 190 -22.80 6.30 10.75
N GLN A 191 -22.56 7.58 11.01
CA GLN A 191 -21.60 8.38 10.26
C GLN A 191 -20.91 9.42 11.14
N THR A 192 -19.61 9.58 11.00
CA THR A 192 -18.85 10.72 11.52
C THR A 192 -18.42 11.59 10.35
N VAL A 193 -18.87 12.85 10.35
CA VAL A 193 -18.42 13.89 9.42
C VAL A 193 -17.24 14.63 10.05
N ARG A 194 -16.16 14.81 9.30
CA ARG A 194 -14.95 15.50 9.76
C ARG A 194 -14.56 16.63 8.82
N THR A 195 -14.14 17.75 9.40
CA THR A 195 -13.40 18.79 8.68
C THR A 195 -12.13 19.12 9.42
N TYR A 196 -11.12 19.54 8.65
CA TYR A 196 -9.82 19.95 9.14
C TYR A 196 -9.56 21.35 8.60
N GLU A 197 -9.21 22.30 9.48
CA GLU A 197 -9.02 23.70 9.09
C GLU A 197 -7.88 23.92 8.09
N ASP A 198 -7.01 22.93 7.87
CA ASP A 198 -5.92 22.94 6.89
C ASP A 198 -6.22 22.10 5.62
N ARG A 199 -7.41 21.48 5.50
CA ARG A 199 -7.82 20.65 4.35
C ARG A 199 -8.99 21.23 3.55
N ASP A 200 -8.97 20.94 2.26
CA ASP A 200 -9.96 21.38 1.26
C ASP A 200 -10.97 20.27 0.90
N TYR A 201 -11.23 19.34 1.82
CA TYR A 201 -12.25 18.29 1.68
C TYR A 201 -13.01 18.05 2.99
N VAL A 202 -14.22 17.51 2.89
CA VAL A 202 -15.00 16.97 4.01
C VAL A 202 -14.87 15.46 4.01
N GLU A 203 -14.51 14.86 5.14
CA GLU A 203 -14.46 13.40 5.31
C GLU A 203 -15.77 12.88 5.90
N PHE A 204 -16.32 11.84 5.27
CA PHE A 204 -17.49 11.09 5.73
C PHE A 204 -17.04 9.67 6.04
N ASP A 205 -16.93 9.34 7.33
CA ASP A 205 -16.59 8.01 7.81
C ASP A 205 -17.87 7.33 8.27
N TRP A 206 -18.30 6.29 7.55
CA TRP A 206 -19.60 5.66 7.74
C TRP A 206 -19.45 4.21 8.15
N THR A 207 -20.39 3.73 8.97
CA THR A 207 -20.56 2.33 9.33
C THR A 207 -22.01 1.94 9.03
N VAL A 208 -22.19 0.96 8.14
CA VAL A 208 -23.49 0.47 7.70
C VAL A 208 -23.51 -1.03 7.83
N GLY A 209 -24.46 -1.60 8.59
CA GLY A 209 -24.28 -2.99 8.98
C GLY A 209 -25.36 -3.60 9.85
N GLY A 210 -25.56 -4.91 9.77
CA GLY A 210 -26.70 -5.53 10.45
C GLY A 210 -28.03 -5.15 9.79
N ILE A 211 -28.01 -4.91 8.47
CA ILE A 211 -29.19 -4.54 7.68
C ILE A 211 -30.32 -5.54 7.97
N PRO A 212 -31.48 -5.11 8.47
CA PRO A 212 -32.53 -6.01 8.93
C PRO A 212 -33.21 -6.69 7.75
N THR A 213 -33.49 -7.98 7.93
CA THR A 213 -34.11 -8.86 6.93
C THR A 213 -35.42 -9.47 7.43
N ASP A 214 -35.84 -9.18 8.66
CA ASP A 214 -37.04 -9.74 9.30
C ASP A 214 -38.33 -9.38 8.55
N ASP A 215 -38.32 -8.24 7.86
CA ASP A 215 -39.41 -7.78 6.99
C ASP A 215 -39.44 -8.47 5.62
N LYS A 216 -38.48 -9.37 5.35
CA LYS A 216 -38.28 -10.09 4.09
C LYS A 216 -38.06 -9.16 2.89
N ILE A 217 -37.55 -7.96 3.15
CA ILE A 217 -37.25 -6.95 2.13
C ILE A 217 -35.74 -6.79 2.02
N GLY A 218 -35.19 -7.13 0.84
CA GLY A 218 -33.82 -6.79 0.48
C GLY A 218 -33.63 -5.28 0.38
N LYS A 219 -32.52 -4.77 0.93
CA LYS A 219 -32.21 -3.34 1.01
C LYS A 219 -30.84 -3.06 0.43
N GLU A 220 -30.77 -2.06 -0.43
CA GLU A 220 -29.56 -1.63 -1.11
C GLU A 220 -29.30 -0.18 -0.70
N ILE A 221 -28.39 -0.01 0.25
CA ILE A 221 -28.17 1.24 0.99
C ILE A 221 -27.27 2.15 0.17
N ILE A 222 -27.69 3.41 0.04
CA ILE A 222 -26.93 4.45 -0.66
C ILE A 222 -26.65 5.63 0.26
N THR A 223 -25.51 6.28 0.04
CA THR A 223 -25.29 7.66 0.45
C THR A 223 -25.56 8.56 -0.75
N ARG A 224 -26.26 9.68 -0.54
CA ARG A 224 -26.57 10.67 -1.58
C ARG A 224 -26.14 12.05 -1.14
N PHE A 225 -25.42 12.74 -2.03
CA PHE A 225 -25.01 14.12 -1.91
C PHE A 225 -25.81 14.96 -2.89
N GLU A 226 -26.43 16.04 -2.42
CA GLU A 226 -27.32 16.90 -3.20
C GLU A 226 -26.88 18.35 -3.05
N SER A 227 -26.83 19.09 -4.16
CA SER A 227 -26.46 20.51 -4.20
C SER A 227 -27.39 21.32 -5.08
N ASP A 228 -27.23 22.64 -5.11
CA ASP A 228 -27.96 23.52 -6.01
C ASP A 228 -27.35 23.64 -7.43
N LEU A 229 -26.19 22.99 -7.67
CA LEU A 229 -25.50 22.97 -8.96
C LEU A 229 -26.41 22.49 -10.11
N LYS A 230 -26.30 23.13 -11.28
CA LYS A 230 -27.02 22.76 -12.50
C LYS A 230 -26.12 21.98 -13.43
N SER A 231 -26.22 20.65 -13.34
CA SER A 231 -25.38 19.73 -14.09
C SER A 231 -26.01 19.25 -15.42
N ASP A 232 -27.25 19.66 -15.73
CA ASP A 232 -27.93 19.37 -17.00
C ASP A 232 -27.96 17.86 -17.36
N GLY A 233 -28.15 17.02 -16.33
CA GLY A 233 -28.11 15.57 -16.42
C GLY A 233 -26.73 14.97 -16.76
N VAL A 234 -25.65 15.75 -16.71
CA VAL A 234 -24.27 15.31 -17.00
C VAL A 234 -23.51 15.08 -15.72
N TYR A 235 -22.75 13.99 -15.67
CA TYR A 235 -21.87 13.63 -14.56
C TYR A 235 -20.65 12.90 -15.08
N TYR A 236 -19.65 12.74 -14.23
CA TYR A 236 -18.34 12.22 -14.59
C TYR A 236 -17.98 11.08 -13.64
N THR A 237 -17.56 9.95 -14.19
CA THR A 237 -17.15 8.77 -13.42
C THR A 237 -15.76 8.37 -13.86
N ASP A 238 -14.91 7.94 -12.94
CA ASP A 238 -13.61 7.39 -13.32
C ASP A 238 -13.72 6.05 -14.07
N ALA A 239 -12.66 5.69 -14.78
CA ALA A 239 -12.46 4.39 -15.40
C ALA A 239 -11.22 3.73 -14.77
N ASN A 240 -11.46 2.74 -13.90
CA ASN A 240 -10.43 2.02 -13.16
C ASN A 240 -9.47 2.96 -12.40
N GLY A 241 -9.98 4.08 -11.88
CA GLY A 241 -9.21 5.08 -11.14
C GLY A 241 -8.39 6.04 -12.02
N ARG A 242 -8.54 5.98 -13.35
CA ARG A 242 -7.70 6.72 -14.31
C ARG A 242 -8.52 7.74 -15.11
N GLN A 243 -9.05 7.35 -16.27
CA GLN A 243 -9.70 8.29 -17.19
C GLN A 243 -11.04 8.76 -16.63
N THR A 244 -11.41 10.00 -16.93
CA THR A 244 -12.70 10.59 -16.55
C THR A 244 -13.69 10.38 -17.69
N ILE A 245 -14.68 9.52 -17.47
CA ILE A 245 -15.72 9.27 -18.46
C ILE A 245 -16.89 10.22 -18.22
N ARG A 246 -17.20 11.01 -19.24
CA ARG A 246 -18.43 11.82 -19.29
C ARG A 246 -19.65 10.92 -19.48
N ARG A 247 -20.58 10.97 -18.54
CA ARG A 247 -21.88 10.30 -18.56
C ARG A 247 -23.00 11.31 -18.72
N LYS A 248 -24.14 10.85 -19.23
CA LYS A 248 -25.38 11.64 -19.27
C LYS A 248 -26.54 10.74 -18.88
N PHE A 249 -27.35 11.19 -17.93
CA PHE A 249 -28.57 10.52 -17.54
C PHE A 249 -29.45 10.28 -18.77
N ASN A 250 -29.83 9.03 -18.99
CA ASN A 250 -30.62 8.60 -20.13
C ASN A 250 -31.95 8.01 -19.63
N PRO A 251 -33.05 8.77 -19.71
CA PRO A 251 -34.37 8.29 -19.29
C PRO A 251 -34.96 7.21 -20.22
N GLN A 252 -34.38 7.01 -21.41
CA GLN A 252 -34.80 5.98 -22.36
C GLN A 252 -34.06 4.65 -22.12
N ALA A 253 -32.89 4.66 -21.47
CA ALA A 253 -32.14 3.46 -21.16
C ALA A 253 -32.85 2.64 -20.08
N LYS A 254 -33.03 1.33 -20.34
CA LYS A 254 -33.85 0.43 -19.53
C LYS A 254 -33.18 -0.94 -19.46
N ILE A 255 -32.87 -1.40 -18.26
CA ILE A 255 -32.42 -2.78 -17.97
C ILE A 255 -33.29 -3.36 -16.86
N CYS A 256 -33.09 -4.61 -16.42
CA CYS A 256 -33.86 -5.19 -15.31
C CYS A 256 -35.38 -5.07 -15.51
N GLY A 257 -35.90 -5.43 -16.69
CA GLY A 257 -37.32 -5.31 -17.01
C GLY A 257 -37.86 -3.88 -16.86
N ASN A 258 -37.34 -2.94 -17.69
CA ASN A 258 -37.82 -1.54 -17.79
C ASN A 258 -37.41 -0.59 -16.65
N ASN A 259 -36.28 -0.85 -15.97
CA ASN A 259 -35.76 0.00 -14.90
C ASN A 259 -34.73 1.03 -15.41
N VAL A 260 -35.09 2.31 -15.33
CA VAL A 260 -34.24 3.44 -15.76
C VAL A 260 -33.13 3.74 -14.74
N ILE A 261 -33.40 3.55 -13.45
CA ILE A 261 -32.42 3.79 -12.38
C ILE A 261 -31.22 2.88 -12.61
N ALA A 262 -31.44 1.57 -12.64
CA ALA A 262 -30.40 0.56 -12.87
C ALA A 262 -29.56 0.85 -14.12
N ALA A 263 -30.18 1.28 -15.21
CA ALA A 263 -29.50 1.56 -16.47
C ALA A 263 -28.52 2.75 -16.42
N ASN A 264 -28.63 3.60 -15.41
CA ASN A 264 -27.79 4.79 -15.24
C ASN A 264 -26.76 4.63 -14.11
N TRP A 265 -26.58 3.42 -13.56
CA TRP A 265 -25.57 3.12 -12.55
C TRP A 265 -24.26 2.64 -13.19
N PHE A 266 -23.14 3.14 -12.69
CA PHE A 266 -21.80 2.86 -13.21
C PHE A 266 -20.84 2.49 -12.08
N PRO A 267 -19.76 1.74 -12.38
CA PRO A 267 -18.71 1.51 -11.41
C PRO A 267 -17.94 2.80 -11.14
N ILE A 268 -17.72 3.10 -9.87
CA ILE A 268 -16.93 4.22 -9.36
C ILE A 268 -15.74 3.61 -8.61
N TYR A 269 -14.53 3.72 -9.15
CA TYR A 269 -13.34 3.14 -8.51
C TYR A 269 -12.61 4.16 -7.64
N SER A 270 -12.68 5.44 -7.98
CA SER A 270 -12.00 6.50 -7.22
C SER A 270 -12.81 7.78 -7.04
N HIS A 271 -13.65 8.18 -8.00
CA HIS A 271 -14.47 9.39 -7.86
C HIS A 271 -15.65 9.49 -8.83
N VAL A 272 -16.67 10.22 -8.39
CA VAL A 272 -17.82 10.67 -9.19
C VAL A 272 -18.02 12.18 -9.01
N ALA A 273 -18.34 12.90 -10.09
CA ALA A 273 -18.51 14.34 -10.05
C ALA A 273 -19.69 14.86 -10.89
N VAL A 274 -20.27 15.97 -10.43
CA VAL A 274 -21.15 16.84 -11.22
C VAL A 274 -20.54 18.23 -11.29
N LYS A 275 -20.78 18.93 -12.41
CA LYS A 275 -20.22 20.26 -12.69
C LYS A 275 -21.35 21.19 -13.11
N ASP A 276 -21.32 22.42 -12.62
CA ASP A 276 -22.11 23.54 -13.15
C ASP A 276 -21.16 24.45 -13.93
N GLU A 277 -21.18 24.32 -15.25
CA GLU A 277 -20.27 25.08 -16.14
C GLU A 277 -20.55 26.59 -16.10
N LYS A 278 -21.77 27.00 -15.74
CA LYS A 278 -22.13 28.43 -15.65
C LYS A 278 -21.60 29.06 -14.37
N GLN A 279 -21.69 28.33 -13.25
CA GLN A 279 -21.14 28.78 -11.97
C GLN A 279 -19.63 28.51 -11.87
N GLY A 280 -19.07 27.66 -12.72
CA GLY A 280 -17.67 27.28 -12.68
C GLY A 280 -17.32 26.41 -11.47
N LEU A 281 -18.28 25.68 -10.89
CA LEU A 281 -18.13 24.89 -9.67
C LEU A 281 -18.37 23.39 -9.94
N ALA A 282 -17.71 22.55 -9.15
CA ALA A 282 -17.87 21.11 -9.17
C ALA A 282 -18.11 20.56 -7.76
N LEU A 283 -19.01 19.58 -7.68
CA LEU A 283 -19.15 18.68 -6.53
C LEU A 283 -18.56 17.33 -6.93
N THR A 284 -17.52 16.90 -6.24
CA THR A 284 -16.84 15.61 -6.46
C THR A 284 -16.84 14.79 -5.18
N VAL A 285 -17.22 13.53 -5.28
CA VAL A 285 -17.13 12.57 -4.18
C VAL A 285 -16.12 11.50 -4.54
N LEU A 286 -15.12 11.31 -3.67
CA LEU A 286 -14.13 10.25 -3.77
C LEU A 286 -14.48 9.12 -2.80
N ASN A 287 -14.17 7.88 -3.19
CA ASN A 287 -14.47 6.67 -2.42
C ASN A 287 -13.20 5.87 -2.11
N ASP A 288 -13.18 5.21 -0.94
CA ASP A 288 -12.07 4.39 -0.45
C ASP A 288 -12.01 2.97 -1.06
N ARG A 289 -13.09 2.56 -1.76
CA ARG A 289 -13.26 1.24 -2.38
C ARG A 289 -14.20 1.35 -3.57
N THR A 290 -14.12 0.40 -4.51
CA THR A 290 -15.06 0.36 -5.65
C THR A 290 -16.51 0.24 -5.20
N GLN A 291 -17.37 1.11 -5.76
CA GLN A 291 -18.81 1.15 -5.48
C GLN A 291 -19.58 1.33 -6.78
N GLY A 292 -20.87 0.98 -6.78
CA GLY A 292 -21.79 1.47 -7.80
C GLY A 292 -22.20 2.91 -7.47
N GLY A 293 -22.38 3.75 -8.49
CA GLY A 293 -22.90 5.09 -8.30
C GLY A 293 -23.55 5.70 -9.53
N SER A 294 -24.22 6.83 -9.33
CA SER A 294 -24.95 7.54 -10.37
C SER A 294 -25.16 9.03 -10.03
N SER A 295 -25.71 9.77 -10.99
CA SER A 295 -26.35 11.07 -10.83
C SER A 295 -27.72 11.00 -11.52
N LEU A 296 -28.77 10.79 -10.72
CA LEU A 296 -30.14 10.62 -11.22
C LEU A 296 -30.92 11.95 -11.29
N MET A 297 -30.37 13.01 -10.70
CA MET A 297 -30.93 14.36 -10.72
C MET A 297 -29.81 15.39 -10.68
N ASP A 298 -30.10 16.58 -11.20
CA ASP A 298 -29.14 17.67 -11.28
C ASP A 298 -28.52 18.01 -9.92
N GLY A 299 -27.22 18.28 -9.93
CA GLY A 299 -26.48 18.68 -8.74
C GLY A 299 -26.32 17.58 -7.69
N SER A 300 -26.63 16.32 -8.03
CA SER A 300 -26.54 15.19 -7.10
C SER A 300 -25.59 14.10 -7.56
N VAL A 301 -25.03 13.38 -6.60
CA VAL A 301 -24.36 12.09 -6.82
C VAL A 301 -24.78 11.11 -5.72
N GLU A 302 -24.85 9.83 -6.06
CA GLU A 302 -25.14 8.77 -5.10
C GLU A 302 -24.21 7.56 -5.28
N LEU A 303 -23.88 6.92 -4.16
CA LEU A 303 -23.01 5.76 -4.09
C LEU A 303 -23.66 4.69 -3.22
N MET A 304 -23.67 3.45 -3.70
CA MET A 304 -24.15 2.31 -2.91
C MET A 304 -23.06 1.83 -1.97
N VAL A 305 -23.37 1.84 -0.67
CA VAL A 305 -22.41 1.56 0.41
C VAL A 305 -22.51 0.13 0.92
N HIS A 306 -23.70 -0.47 0.86
CA HIS A 306 -23.94 -1.84 1.28
C HIS A 306 -25.23 -2.40 0.67
N ARG A 307 -25.34 -3.72 0.53
CA ARG A 307 -26.56 -4.41 0.07
C ARG A 307 -26.74 -5.68 0.86
N ARG A 308 -27.98 -5.96 1.29
CA ARG A 308 -28.35 -7.25 1.85
C ARG A 308 -29.68 -7.69 1.26
N LEU A 309 -29.68 -8.86 0.65
CA LEU A 309 -30.77 -9.40 -0.17
C LEU A 309 -31.28 -10.72 0.43
N GLU A 310 -32.57 -10.99 0.24
CA GLU A 310 -33.21 -12.24 0.68
C GLU A 310 -33.24 -13.34 -0.39
N TYR A 311 -33.01 -12.96 -1.65
CA TYR A 311 -33.15 -13.84 -2.80
C TYR A 311 -31.91 -13.76 -3.69
N HIS A 312 -31.67 -14.83 -4.45
CA HIS A 312 -30.65 -14.84 -5.48
C HIS A 312 -31.23 -14.24 -6.76
N GLY A 313 -30.48 -13.34 -7.40
CA GLY A 313 -30.85 -12.83 -8.72
C GLY A 313 -30.59 -13.86 -9.83
N ALA A 314 -31.10 -13.56 -11.02
CA ALA A 314 -30.89 -14.42 -12.19
C ALA A 314 -29.39 -14.67 -12.46
N GLY A 315 -29.03 -15.94 -12.72
CA GLY A 315 -27.65 -16.33 -13.01
C GLY A 315 -26.75 -16.54 -11.78
N SER A 316 -27.28 -16.42 -10.56
CA SER A 316 -26.57 -16.73 -9.31
C SER A 316 -27.35 -17.74 -8.47
N THR A 317 -26.64 -18.60 -7.74
CA THR A 317 -27.22 -19.40 -6.65
C THR A 317 -26.96 -18.80 -5.27
N LEU A 318 -26.21 -17.69 -5.22
CA LEU A 318 -25.79 -17.04 -3.98
C LEU A 318 -26.71 -15.87 -3.66
N VAL A 319 -27.22 -15.89 -2.44
CA VAL A 319 -27.94 -14.75 -1.84
C VAL A 319 -26.90 -13.82 -1.21
N ILE A 320 -27.01 -12.52 -1.43
CA ILE A 320 -26.17 -11.53 -0.74
C ILE A 320 -26.69 -11.35 0.70
N ASN A 321 -26.39 -12.32 1.57
CA ASN A 321 -26.81 -12.32 2.97
C ASN A 321 -25.62 -12.59 3.88
N GLU A 322 -24.54 -11.84 3.67
CA GLU A 322 -23.28 -11.99 4.40
C GLU A 322 -23.46 -11.72 5.90
N THR A 323 -22.78 -12.51 6.73
CA THR A 323 -22.80 -12.37 8.18
C THR A 323 -21.42 -12.01 8.72
N GLY A 324 -21.38 -11.19 9.77
CA GLY A 324 -20.17 -10.88 10.52
C GLY A 324 -19.76 -12.01 11.47
N ILE A 325 -18.71 -11.76 12.27
CA ILE A 325 -18.16 -12.73 13.22
C ILE A 325 -19.11 -13.12 14.35
N ASP A 326 -20.14 -12.30 14.61
CA ASP A 326 -21.17 -12.55 15.61
C ASP A 326 -22.40 -13.29 15.04
N GLY A 327 -22.35 -13.67 13.76
CA GLY A 327 -23.44 -14.35 13.05
C GLY A 327 -24.59 -13.44 12.63
N LYS A 328 -24.54 -12.13 12.92
CA LYS A 328 -25.51 -11.14 12.43
C LYS A 328 -25.12 -10.62 11.06
N GLY A 329 -25.99 -9.83 10.43
CA GLY A 329 -25.69 -9.24 9.12
C GLY A 329 -24.40 -8.45 9.14
N LEU A 330 -23.55 -8.66 8.13
CA LEU A 330 -22.23 -8.06 8.04
C LEU A 330 -22.29 -6.54 8.20
N GLU A 331 -21.43 -6.01 9.07
CA GLU A 331 -21.20 -4.58 9.20
C GLU A 331 -19.97 -4.15 8.40
N VAL A 332 -20.13 -3.08 7.61
CA VAL A 332 -19.07 -2.53 6.79
C VAL A 332 -18.83 -1.07 7.15
N ARG A 333 -17.55 -0.73 7.28
CA ARG A 333 -17.10 0.66 7.47
C ARG A 333 -16.35 1.12 6.25
N GLY A 334 -16.52 2.39 5.87
CA GLY A 334 -15.77 3.01 4.79
C GLY A 334 -15.75 4.52 4.86
N LYS A 335 -15.10 5.13 3.86
CA LYS A 335 -14.88 6.58 3.80
C LYS A 335 -15.25 7.17 2.44
N HIS A 336 -15.79 8.38 2.48
CA HIS A 336 -15.92 9.26 1.32
C HIS A 336 -15.30 10.63 1.59
N TYR A 337 -14.65 11.21 0.59
CA TYR A 337 -14.24 12.61 0.61
C TYR A 337 -15.12 13.42 -0.32
N LEU A 338 -15.73 14.49 0.19
CA LEU A 338 -16.44 15.47 -0.62
C LEU A 338 -15.54 16.67 -0.88
N VAL A 339 -15.43 17.04 -2.15
CA VAL A 339 -14.75 18.24 -2.60
C VAL A 339 -15.77 19.11 -3.34
N PHE A 340 -15.95 20.34 -2.89
CA PHE A 340 -16.82 21.34 -3.52
C PHE A 340 -16.00 22.59 -3.82
N GLN A 341 -15.64 22.80 -5.10
CA GLN A 341 -14.67 23.84 -5.46
C GLN A 341 -14.76 24.26 -6.94
N PRO A 342 -14.03 25.31 -7.37
CA PRO A 342 -13.97 25.70 -8.77
C PRO A 342 -13.51 24.57 -9.71
N ILE A 343 -14.13 24.45 -10.88
CA ILE A 343 -13.84 23.40 -11.88
C ILE A 343 -12.36 23.39 -12.24
N ALA A 344 -11.74 24.56 -12.43
CA ALA A 344 -10.33 24.69 -12.80
C ALA A 344 -9.34 24.16 -11.74
N GLN A 345 -9.75 24.10 -10.46
CA GLN A 345 -8.93 23.59 -9.35
C GLN A 345 -9.20 22.10 -9.07
N SER A 346 -10.33 21.59 -9.56
CA SER A 346 -10.83 20.24 -9.28
C SER A 346 -9.83 19.12 -9.57
N PRO A 347 -9.25 19.01 -10.79
CA PRO A 347 -8.45 17.85 -11.12
C PRO A 347 -7.20 17.73 -10.24
N ARG A 348 -6.53 18.84 -9.92
CA ARG A 348 -5.31 18.82 -9.09
C ARG A 348 -5.55 18.18 -7.71
N LEU A 349 -6.59 18.63 -7.02
CA LEU A 349 -6.92 18.10 -5.68
C LEU A 349 -7.47 16.68 -5.76
N VAL A 350 -8.37 16.40 -6.71
CA VAL A 350 -9.00 15.08 -6.84
C VAL A 350 -7.96 14.01 -7.15
N ARG A 351 -7.02 14.24 -8.09
CA ARG A 351 -5.96 13.27 -8.40
C ARG A 351 -5.09 12.96 -7.19
N ARG A 352 -4.71 13.99 -6.44
CA ARG A 352 -3.92 13.84 -5.20
C ARG A 352 -4.68 13.07 -4.13
N LEU A 353 -5.95 13.39 -3.89
CA LEU A 353 -6.75 12.71 -2.88
C LEU A 353 -7.08 11.26 -3.28
N SER A 354 -7.35 10.99 -4.57
CA SER A 354 -7.54 9.62 -5.08
C SER A 354 -6.29 8.77 -4.84
N GLU A 355 -5.10 9.32 -5.09
CA GLU A 355 -3.84 8.61 -4.79
C GLU A 355 -3.68 8.35 -3.29
N GLN A 356 -3.98 9.34 -2.43
CA GLN A 356 -3.89 9.19 -0.97
C GLN A 356 -4.91 8.22 -0.38
N LEU A 357 -6.11 8.12 -0.93
CA LEU A 357 -7.09 7.12 -0.52
C LEU A 357 -6.68 5.71 -0.93
N PHE A 358 -6.11 5.55 -2.13
CA PHE A 358 -5.66 4.25 -2.64
C PHE A 358 -4.34 3.78 -2.00
N MET A 359 -3.42 4.71 -1.74
CA MET A 359 -2.08 4.49 -1.17
C MET A 359 -1.93 5.26 0.15
N GLY A 360 -2.86 5.02 1.07
CA GLY A 360 -2.84 5.64 2.40
C GLY A 360 -1.61 5.25 3.22
N PRO A 361 -1.14 6.11 4.14
CA PRO A 361 -0.04 5.76 5.03
C PRO A 361 -0.32 4.53 5.89
N ILE A 362 0.72 3.75 6.17
CA ILE A 362 0.67 2.52 6.98
C ILE A 362 1.29 2.81 8.35
N GLU A 363 0.54 2.56 9.42
CA GLU A 363 0.99 2.77 10.79
C GLU A 363 1.49 1.45 11.42
N THR A 364 2.64 1.49 12.08
CA THR A 364 3.20 0.38 12.85
C THR A 364 3.59 0.84 14.25
N PHE A 365 3.52 -0.08 15.22
CA PHE A 365 3.66 0.25 16.64
C PHE A 365 4.76 -0.57 17.29
N ALA A 366 5.62 0.10 18.07
CA ALA A 366 6.63 -0.56 18.89
C ALA A 366 6.62 0.00 20.32
N THR A 367 6.96 -0.83 21.30
CA THR A 367 7.29 -0.37 22.64
C THR A 367 8.74 0.12 22.65
N TYR A 368 9.01 1.14 23.46
CA TYR A 368 10.37 1.64 23.69
C TYR A 368 10.50 2.08 25.15
N LYS A 369 11.73 2.10 25.68
CA LYS A 369 12.00 2.56 27.05
C LYS A 369 12.28 4.06 27.10
N THR A 370 13.29 4.50 26.34
CA THR A 370 13.64 5.91 26.16
C THR A 370 13.82 6.21 24.67
N ARG A 371 13.58 7.45 24.29
CA ARG A 371 13.74 7.89 22.89
C ARG A 371 15.21 7.81 22.48
N GLU A 372 16.12 8.08 23.40
CA GLU A 372 17.57 8.05 23.19
C GLU A 372 18.05 6.64 22.87
N GLU A 373 17.55 5.61 23.56
CA GLU A 373 17.83 4.20 23.26
C GLU A 373 17.28 3.83 21.88
N TYR A 374 16.01 4.15 21.62
CA TYR A 374 15.36 3.81 20.35
C TYR A 374 16.03 4.49 19.15
N SER A 375 16.32 5.79 19.26
CA SER A 375 16.92 6.57 18.15
C SER A 375 18.41 6.28 17.98
N GLY A 376 19.06 5.67 18.97
CA GLY A 376 20.44 5.18 18.87
C GLY A 376 20.55 3.84 18.14
N GLU A 377 19.50 3.03 18.16
CA GLU A 377 19.46 1.71 17.53
C GLU A 377 18.75 1.73 16.16
N TYR A 378 17.70 2.54 16.02
CA TYR A 378 16.83 2.58 14.83
C TYR A 378 16.81 3.96 14.18
N SER A 379 16.73 3.97 12.84
CA SER A 379 16.42 5.19 12.10
C SER A 379 14.98 5.61 12.38
N THR A 380 14.75 6.88 12.72
CA THR A 380 13.41 7.43 13.04
C THR A 380 12.79 8.18 11.86
N SER A 381 13.52 8.33 10.75
CA SER A 381 12.98 8.87 9.50
C SER A 381 13.80 8.41 8.31
N PHE A 382 13.15 8.22 7.16
CA PHE A 382 13.78 7.82 5.91
C PHE A 382 12.98 8.35 4.72
N SER A 383 13.67 8.71 3.62
CA SER A 383 13.06 9.08 2.34
C SER A 383 13.70 8.25 1.23
N GLY A 384 12.90 7.44 0.53
CA GLY A 384 13.34 6.68 -0.64
C GLY A 384 13.54 7.56 -1.88
N VAL A 385 12.99 8.77 -1.87
CA VAL A 385 13.11 9.73 -2.98
C VAL A 385 14.26 10.70 -2.76
N GLY A 386 15.02 10.96 -3.82
CA GLY A 386 16.01 12.04 -3.93
C GLY A 386 15.36 13.33 -4.41
N ASP A 387 15.40 13.56 -5.72
CA ASP A 387 14.67 14.67 -6.36
C ASP A 387 13.17 14.40 -6.31
N GLN A 388 12.39 15.43 -5.99
CA GLN A 388 10.94 15.31 -5.93
C GLN A 388 10.38 14.92 -7.30
N LEU A 389 9.60 13.84 -7.33
CA LEU A 389 8.89 13.42 -8.54
C LEU A 389 7.95 14.55 -9.01
N PRO A 390 7.89 14.86 -10.32
CA PRO A 390 6.98 15.88 -10.82
C PRO A 390 5.54 15.64 -10.36
N GLU A 391 4.80 16.71 -10.07
CA GLU A 391 3.45 16.60 -9.52
C GLU A 391 2.46 15.90 -10.46
N SER A 392 2.71 15.93 -11.77
CA SER A 392 1.89 15.22 -12.76
C SER A 392 2.16 13.71 -12.83
N VAL A 393 3.23 13.21 -12.20
CA VAL A 393 3.70 11.82 -12.35
C VAL A 393 3.47 11.02 -11.08
N ARG A 394 3.01 9.79 -11.20
CA ARG A 394 2.89 8.81 -10.10
C ARG A 394 3.88 7.67 -10.30
N LEU A 395 4.58 7.27 -9.23
CA LEU A 395 5.29 5.99 -9.18
C LEU A 395 4.24 4.90 -8.92
N LEU A 396 3.90 4.15 -9.97
CA LEU A 396 2.84 3.16 -9.93
C LEU A 396 3.35 1.79 -9.47
N THR A 397 4.59 1.45 -9.82
CA THR A 397 5.23 0.19 -9.43
C THR A 397 6.71 0.44 -9.15
N LEU A 398 7.18 -0.13 -8.05
CA LEU A 398 8.59 -0.32 -7.72
C LEU A 398 8.70 -1.69 -7.06
N GLU A 399 9.18 -2.68 -7.79
CA GLU A 399 9.10 -4.08 -7.39
C GLU A 399 10.40 -4.81 -7.72
N HIS A 400 10.99 -5.53 -6.76
CA HIS A 400 12.13 -6.41 -7.02
C HIS A 400 11.67 -7.65 -7.78
N TRP A 401 12.35 -7.96 -8.88
CA TRP A 401 12.13 -9.18 -9.67
C TRP A 401 13.25 -10.20 -9.50
N SER A 402 14.47 -9.73 -9.27
CA SER A 402 15.61 -10.56 -8.93
C SER A 402 16.62 -9.76 -8.11
N ASP A 403 17.74 -10.38 -7.72
CA ASP A 403 18.84 -9.73 -7.02
C ASP A 403 19.45 -8.54 -7.79
N ARG A 404 19.19 -8.46 -9.10
CA ARG A 404 19.76 -7.43 -9.99
C ARG A 404 18.73 -6.69 -10.82
N GLU A 405 17.44 -6.97 -10.68
CA GLU A 405 16.40 -6.36 -11.53
C GLU A 405 15.24 -5.84 -10.71
N VAL A 406 14.83 -4.62 -11.05
CA VAL A 406 13.67 -3.93 -10.47
C VAL A 406 12.74 -3.51 -11.59
N LEU A 407 11.46 -3.84 -11.44
CA LEU A 407 10.38 -3.35 -12.29
C LEU A 407 9.93 -1.98 -11.80
N VAL A 408 9.96 -0.99 -12.69
CA VAL A 408 9.56 0.38 -12.40
C VAL A 408 8.48 0.84 -13.37
N ARG A 409 7.38 1.41 -12.85
CA ARG A 409 6.34 2.04 -13.67
C ARG A 409 6.05 3.46 -13.22
N PHE A 410 6.03 4.37 -14.19
CA PHE A 410 5.60 5.74 -13.99
C PHE A 410 4.35 6.04 -14.81
N GLU A 411 3.40 6.73 -14.20
CA GLU A 411 2.14 7.16 -14.83
C GLU A 411 2.04 8.68 -14.85
N HIS A 412 1.57 9.25 -15.95
CA HIS A 412 1.07 10.62 -15.96
C HIS A 412 -0.40 10.66 -15.55
N MET A 413 -0.71 11.24 -14.38
CA MET A 413 -2.03 11.16 -13.75
C MET A 413 -3.10 12.03 -14.42
N TYR A 414 -2.69 13.05 -15.16
CA TYR A 414 -3.59 14.03 -15.77
C TYR A 414 -3.91 13.68 -17.23
N GLU A 415 -5.06 14.18 -17.67
CA GLU A 415 -5.51 14.19 -19.05
C GLU A 415 -5.23 15.55 -19.70
N LYS A 416 -5.06 15.58 -21.03
CA LYS A 416 -4.98 16.87 -21.75
C LYS A 416 -6.24 17.72 -21.53
N ALA A 417 -7.40 17.06 -21.44
CA ALA A 417 -8.68 17.70 -21.20
C ALA A 417 -8.86 18.28 -19.79
N ASP A 418 -8.02 17.87 -18.82
CA ASP A 418 -8.05 18.46 -17.47
C ASP A 418 -7.61 19.94 -17.50
N ASN A 419 -6.79 20.33 -18.50
CA ASN A 419 -6.32 21.69 -18.75
C ASN A 419 -5.75 22.40 -17.50
N VAL A 420 -5.03 21.65 -16.64
CA VAL A 420 -4.44 22.17 -15.40
C VAL A 420 -3.04 22.69 -15.67
N SER A 421 -2.92 23.84 -16.35
CA SER A 421 -1.64 24.51 -16.62
C SER A 421 -0.56 23.50 -17.07
N ASP A 422 0.62 23.55 -16.45
CA ASP A 422 1.75 22.65 -16.72
C ASP A 422 1.54 21.19 -16.29
N LEU A 423 0.54 20.89 -15.44
CA LEU A 423 0.27 19.53 -14.97
C LEU A 423 -0.42 18.66 -16.02
N SER A 424 -1.01 19.27 -17.05
CA SER A 424 -1.64 18.59 -18.19
C SER A 424 -0.76 18.56 -19.45
N ASN A 425 0.53 18.90 -19.32
CA ASN A 425 1.51 18.93 -20.42
C ASN A 425 2.50 17.76 -20.33
N ASP A 426 3.28 17.55 -21.39
CA ASP A 426 4.37 16.56 -21.38
C ASP A 426 5.41 16.91 -20.30
N VAL A 427 5.91 15.88 -19.62
CA VAL A 427 6.89 16.02 -18.53
C VAL A 427 8.09 15.12 -18.76
N SER A 428 9.27 15.55 -18.30
CA SER A 428 10.50 14.76 -18.38
C SER A 428 11.30 14.86 -17.08
N PHE A 429 11.86 13.74 -16.61
CA PHE A 429 12.69 13.67 -15.41
C PHE A 429 13.66 12.50 -15.47
N ASP A 430 14.77 12.57 -14.72
CA ASP A 430 15.76 11.50 -14.63
C ASP A 430 15.42 10.57 -13.46
N MET A 431 15.07 9.31 -13.74
CA MET A 431 14.63 8.36 -12.72
C MET A 431 15.73 8.04 -11.69
N ARG A 432 17.03 8.18 -12.04
CA ARG A 432 18.14 7.96 -11.09
C ARG A 432 18.18 9.01 -10.00
N LYS A 433 17.78 10.25 -10.33
CA LYS A 433 17.73 11.34 -9.35
C LYS A 433 16.55 11.19 -8.40
N VAL A 434 15.41 10.73 -8.93
CA VAL A 434 14.20 10.48 -8.14
C VAL A 434 14.40 9.26 -7.23
N LEU A 435 14.79 8.12 -7.79
CA LEU A 435 14.97 6.86 -7.06
C LEU A 435 16.43 6.67 -6.64
N LYS A 436 17.02 7.67 -5.98
CA LYS A 436 18.45 7.69 -5.63
C LYS A 436 18.93 6.50 -4.80
N THR A 437 18.03 5.83 -4.08
CA THR A 437 18.34 4.66 -3.25
C THR A 437 18.49 3.40 -4.09
N VAL A 438 18.00 3.41 -5.34
CA VAL A 438 18.13 2.34 -6.31
C VAL A 438 19.36 2.63 -7.16
N LYS A 439 20.43 1.86 -6.98
CA LYS A 439 21.69 2.05 -7.72
C LYS A 439 21.59 1.45 -9.13
N MET A 440 21.13 2.26 -10.08
CA MET A 440 20.83 1.80 -11.44
C MET A 440 22.08 1.72 -12.33
N VAL A 441 22.23 0.60 -13.04
CA VAL A 441 23.32 0.34 -14.00
C VAL A 441 22.81 0.40 -15.44
N ASN A 442 21.61 -0.16 -15.70
CA ASN A 442 20.98 -0.16 -17.00
C ASN A 442 19.47 0.02 -16.88
N SER A 443 18.82 0.47 -17.95
CA SER A 443 17.37 0.59 -18.06
C SER A 443 16.91 0.13 -19.43
N VAL A 444 15.84 -0.68 -19.45
CA VAL A 444 15.23 -1.19 -20.67
C VAL A 444 13.73 -0.91 -20.61
N GLU A 445 13.19 -0.25 -21.63
CA GLU A 445 11.76 0.02 -21.71
C GLU A 445 11.00 -1.19 -22.27
N MET A 446 9.95 -1.57 -21.56
CA MET A 446 9.11 -2.72 -21.87
C MET A 446 7.69 -2.27 -22.22
N ASN A 447 6.93 -3.19 -22.81
CA ASN A 447 5.47 -3.06 -22.83
C ASN A 447 4.88 -3.06 -21.39
N LEU A 448 3.59 -2.78 -21.24
CA LEU A 448 2.96 -2.64 -19.91
C LEU A 448 3.05 -3.91 -19.05
N ALA A 449 2.95 -5.09 -19.68
CA ALA A 449 3.05 -6.40 -19.03
C ALA A 449 4.50 -6.77 -18.67
N ALA A 450 5.48 -5.98 -19.10
CA ALA A 450 6.90 -6.20 -18.93
C ALA A 450 7.40 -7.56 -19.46
N ASN A 451 6.78 -8.07 -20.53
CA ASN A 451 7.13 -9.36 -21.14
C ASN A 451 7.70 -9.26 -22.57
N GLU A 452 7.78 -8.05 -23.13
CA GLU A 452 8.35 -7.78 -24.45
C GLU A 452 9.01 -6.39 -24.43
N LEU A 453 10.13 -6.25 -25.16
CA LEU A 453 10.78 -4.97 -25.40
C LEU A 453 9.82 -4.04 -26.15
N LEU A 454 9.67 -2.79 -25.71
CA LEU A 454 8.76 -1.87 -26.40
C LEU A 454 9.21 -1.60 -27.85
N SER A 455 10.52 -1.62 -28.11
CA SER A 455 11.12 -1.48 -29.44
C SER A 455 10.76 -2.64 -30.39
N GLU A 456 10.40 -3.81 -29.86
CA GLU A 456 10.03 -4.99 -30.62
C GLU A 456 8.52 -5.14 -30.78
N THR A 457 7.72 -4.47 -29.95
CA THR A 457 6.26 -4.53 -29.99
C THR A 457 5.71 -3.98 -31.31
N LYS A 458 5.02 -4.85 -32.07
CA LYS A 458 4.35 -4.50 -33.33
C LYS A 458 2.85 -4.35 -33.13
N ARG A 459 2.28 -3.24 -33.58
CA ARG A 459 0.82 -3.02 -33.59
C ARG A 459 0.26 -3.29 -34.98
N MET A 460 -0.94 -3.89 -35.02
CA MET A 460 -1.70 -4.03 -36.26
C MET A 460 -2.21 -2.67 -36.74
N GLU A 461 -2.14 -2.44 -38.05
CA GLU A 461 -2.70 -1.24 -38.68
C GLU A 461 -4.14 -1.50 -39.12
N TRP A 462 -5.08 -0.70 -38.63
CA TRP A 462 -6.50 -0.81 -38.94
C TRP A 462 -7.00 0.39 -39.72
N ARG A 463 -7.83 0.15 -40.75
CA ARG A 463 -8.62 1.20 -41.40
C ARG A 463 -9.98 1.28 -40.71
N SER A 464 -10.29 2.43 -40.13
CA SER A 464 -11.58 2.66 -39.46
C SER A 464 -12.49 3.50 -40.36
N LYS A 465 -13.81 3.45 -40.12
CA LYS A 465 -14.77 4.32 -40.82
C LYS A 465 -14.51 5.81 -40.59
N GLN A 466 -13.82 6.17 -39.51
CA GLN A 466 -13.54 7.55 -39.11
C GLN A 466 -12.12 8.02 -39.50
N SER A 467 -11.22 7.11 -39.91
CA SER A 467 -9.85 7.43 -40.32
C SER A 467 -9.44 6.60 -41.53
N ALA A 468 -9.48 7.22 -42.71
CA ALA A 468 -8.99 6.63 -43.96
C ALA A 468 -7.45 6.54 -44.00
N GLN A 469 -6.77 7.42 -43.26
CA GLN A 469 -5.35 7.30 -42.91
C GLN A 469 -5.25 6.47 -41.62
N GLY A 470 -4.41 5.43 -41.62
CA GLY A 470 -4.10 4.67 -40.41
C GLY A 470 -3.59 5.60 -39.31
N PHE A 471 -3.78 5.21 -38.06
CA PHE A 471 -3.18 5.95 -36.95
C PHE A 471 -1.66 5.81 -37.02
N GLU A 472 -0.94 6.90 -37.26
CA GLU A 472 0.50 6.94 -37.02
C GLU A 472 0.73 6.88 -35.51
N ILE A 473 1.38 5.83 -35.04
CA ILE A 473 1.76 5.67 -33.65
C ILE A 473 3.17 6.23 -33.53
N SER A 474 3.25 7.51 -33.17
CA SER A 474 4.52 8.16 -32.83
C SER A 474 4.94 7.71 -31.43
N GLY A 475 5.87 6.78 -31.36
CA GLY A 475 6.48 6.35 -30.11
C GLY A 475 7.72 5.53 -30.40
N THR A 476 8.84 6.18 -30.71
CA THR A 476 10.14 5.51 -30.57
C THR A 476 10.33 5.24 -29.09
N GLY A 477 10.44 3.97 -28.68
CA GLY A 477 10.80 3.63 -27.31
C GLY A 477 12.08 4.36 -26.86
N ALA A 478 12.26 4.51 -25.55
CA ALA A 478 13.52 4.96 -24.98
C ALA A 478 14.65 4.06 -25.49
N GLN A 479 15.80 4.67 -25.75
CA GLN A 479 17.01 3.91 -26.01
C GLN A 479 17.41 3.17 -24.74
N GLU A 480 17.99 1.98 -24.89
CA GLU A 480 18.56 1.24 -23.77
C GLU A 480 19.61 2.09 -23.05
N GLY A 481 19.59 2.05 -21.72
CA GLY A 481 20.46 2.87 -20.86
C GLY A 481 20.01 4.33 -20.71
N ASP A 482 18.89 4.74 -21.33
CA ASP A 482 18.28 6.05 -21.05
C ASP A 482 17.47 6.00 -19.75
N PHE A 483 17.83 6.89 -18.82
CA PHE A 483 17.14 7.05 -17.53
C PHE A 483 16.20 8.25 -17.51
N VAL A 484 16.15 9.03 -18.60
CA VAL A 484 15.22 10.16 -18.72
C VAL A 484 13.85 9.64 -19.15
N VAL A 485 12.93 9.62 -18.19
CA VAL A 485 11.53 9.29 -18.43
C VAL A 485 10.85 10.51 -19.02
N LYS A 486 10.23 10.33 -20.19
CA LYS A 486 9.35 11.33 -20.82
C LYS A 486 7.94 10.79 -20.85
N LEU A 487 6.97 11.54 -20.33
CA LEU A 487 5.57 11.13 -20.26
C LEU A 487 4.67 12.22 -20.81
N SER A 488 3.82 11.84 -21.75
CA SER A 488 2.64 12.64 -22.10
C SER A 488 1.46 12.31 -21.18
N PRO A 489 0.46 13.19 -21.10
CA PRO A 489 -0.78 12.94 -20.38
C PRO A 489 -1.37 11.54 -20.61
N GLN A 490 -1.80 10.89 -19.52
CA GLN A 490 -2.33 9.52 -19.43
C GLN A 490 -1.37 8.36 -19.76
N GLN A 491 -0.13 8.62 -20.16
CA GLN A 491 0.82 7.55 -20.47
C GLN A 491 1.26 6.81 -19.20
N ILE A 492 1.50 5.50 -19.36
CA ILE A 492 2.31 4.68 -18.44
C ILE A 492 3.54 4.24 -19.20
N ARG A 493 4.71 4.35 -18.60
CA ARG A 493 5.94 3.76 -19.13
C ARG A 493 6.49 2.76 -18.11
N THR A 494 6.93 1.62 -18.63
CA THR A 494 7.36 0.46 -17.85
C THR A 494 8.81 0.16 -18.17
N TYR A 495 9.62 -0.02 -17.15
CA TYR A 495 11.05 -0.24 -17.27
C TYR A 495 11.47 -1.44 -16.43
N ILE A 496 12.36 -2.26 -16.97
CA ILE A 496 13.20 -3.14 -16.17
C ILE A 496 14.52 -2.41 -15.97
N VAL A 497 14.88 -2.20 -14.71
CA VAL A 497 16.09 -1.51 -14.31
C VAL A 497 17.05 -2.53 -13.73
N THR A 498 18.23 -2.65 -14.33
CA THR A 498 19.32 -3.44 -13.75
C THR A 498 19.99 -2.61 -12.66
N ILE A 499 20.14 -3.19 -11.47
CA ILE A 499 20.74 -2.53 -10.32
C ILE A 499 22.10 -3.15 -9.96
N GLU A 500 22.94 -2.36 -9.29
CA GLU A 500 24.14 -2.90 -8.65
C GLU A 500 23.71 -3.97 -7.62
N PRO A 501 24.44 -5.09 -7.50
CA PRO A 501 24.16 -6.07 -6.46
C PRO A 501 24.25 -5.38 -5.09
N ASP A 502 23.22 -5.54 -4.28
CA ASP A 502 23.17 -4.95 -2.95
C ASP A 502 24.04 -5.80 -2.02
N TYR A 503 25.37 -5.65 -2.10
CA TYR A 503 26.29 -6.23 -1.12
C TYR A 503 26.24 -5.50 0.24
N HIS A 504 25.24 -4.64 0.49
CA HIS A 504 25.04 -3.93 1.75
C HIS A 504 24.16 -4.71 2.73
N VAL A 505 24.58 -5.93 3.03
CA VAL A 505 24.64 -6.33 4.43
C VAL A 505 26.12 -6.27 4.73
N GLU A 506 26.62 -5.24 5.42
CA GLU A 506 27.85 -5.45 6.18
C GLU A 506 27.48 -6.52 7.20
N PRO A 507 27.94 -7.77 7.05
CA PRO A 507 27.77 -8.67 8.15
C PRO A 507 28.72 -8.15 9.22
N LYS A 508 28.28 -8.13 10.48
CA LYS A 508 29.18 -7.97 11.63
C LYS A 508 30.18 -9.14 11.75
N CYS A 509 30.49 -9.84 10.67
CA CYS A 509 31.25 -11.07 10.66
C CYS A 509 32.64 -10.78 10.13
N THR A 510 33.62 -10.90 11.03
CA THR A 510 35.03 -10.83 10.67
C THR A 510 35.48 -12.22 10.26
N HIS A 511 35.85 -12.38 8.99
CA HIS A 511 36.50 -13.59 8.51
C HIS A 511 37.77 -13.26 7.75
N SER A 512 38.74 -14.18 7.78
CA SER A 512 39.98 -14.08 7.04
C SER A 512 40.48 -15.47 6.65
N TRP A 513 41.15 -15.53 5.50
CA TRP A 513 41.85 -16.74 5.05
C TRP A 513 43.32 -16.61 5.44
N VAL A 514 43.77 -17.53 6.29
CA VAL A 514 45.13 -17.51 6.85
C VAL A 514 45.92 -18.67 6.27
N GLU A 515 47.10 -18.37 5.73
CA GLU A 515 48.01 -19.40 5.21
C GLU A 515 48.47 -20.33 6.35
N ALA A 516 48.39 -21.63 6.11
CA ALA A 516 48.69 -22.68 7.06
C ALA A 516 49.36 -23.88 6.36
N THR A 517 49.93 -24.76 7.17
CA THR A 517 50.42 -26.10 6.79
C THR A 517 49.77 -27.12 7.71
N GLN A 518 50.01 -28.42 7.47
CA GLN A 518 49.45 -29.48 8.31
C GLN A 518 49.75 -29.29 9.80
N THR A 519 50.91 -28.76 10.15
CA THR A 519 51.34 -28.56 11.54
C THR A 519 51.18 -27.12 12.05
N THR A 520 50.68 -26.20 11.23
CA THR A 520 50.57 -24.77 11.57
C THR A 520 49.17 -24.22 11.37
N ILE A 521 48.13 -25.02 11.63
CA ILE A 521 46.74 -24.56 11.63
C ILE A 521 46.58 -23.43 12.67
N PRO A 522 46.10 -22.24 12.28
CA PRO A 522 46.09 -21.07 13.15
C PRO A 522 45.10 -21.19 14.31
N THR A 523 45.42 -20.55 15.43
CA THR A 523 44.49 -20.38 16.56
C THR A 523 43.28 -19.55 16.09
N GLY A 524 42.07 -20.07 16.31
CA GLY A 524 40.83 -19.44 15.82
C GLY A 524 40.34 -19.97 14.48
N ALA A 525 40.97 -21.02 13.93
CA ALA A 525 40.42 -21.76 12.80
C ALA A 525 38.96 -22.18 13.07
N TYR A 526 38.09 -21.94 12.08
CA TYR A 526 36.68 -22.22 12.21
C TYR A 526 36.40 -23.71 12.06
N VAL A 527 35.91 -24.33 13.14
CA VAL A 527 35.51 -25.74 13.17
C VAL A 527 34.12 -25.87 12.55
N ALA A 528 34.05 -26.50 11.37
CA ALA A 528 32.81 -26.67 10.61
C ALA A 528 32.13 -28.02 10.84
N GLY A 529 32.82 -28.98 11.43
CA GLY A 529 32.27 -30.29 11.74
C GLY A 529 33.26 -31.16 12.52
N TYR A 530 32.91 -32.43 12.70
CA TYR A 530 33.71 -33.41 13.42
C TYR A 530 33.74 -34.72 12.63
N ASP A 531 34.91 -35.35 12.57
CA ASP A 531 35.07 -36.68 11.97
C ASP A 531 34.47 -37.76 12.88
N VAL A 532 34.46 -39.02 12.41
CA VAL A 532 33.87 -40.18 13.10
C VAL A 532 34.46 -40.38 14.49
N ASP A 533 35.75 -40.07 14.67
CA ASP A 533 36.48 -40.15 15.94
C ASP A 533 36.35 -38.89 16.82
N LYS A 534 35.47 -37.96 16.43
CA LYS A 534 35.27 -36.64 17.07
C LYS A 534 36.44 -35.68 16.93
N THR A 535 37.37 -35.93 16.01
CA THR A 535 38.40 -34.95 15.64
C THR A 535 37.74 -33.73 14.98
N PRO A 536 38.00 -32.49 15.47
CA PRO A 536 37.48 -31.27 14.84
C PRO A 536 38.00 -31.09 13.41
N LEU A 537 37.10 -30.81 12.48
CA LEU A 537 37.39 -30.51 11.08
C LEU A 537 37.26 -29.01 10.84
N ASN A 538 38.36 -28.37 10.48
CA ASN A 538 38.40 -26.95 10.15
C ASN A 538 38.12 -26.74 8.67
N VAL A 539 37.59 -25.57 8.31
CA VAL A 539 37.43 -25.19 6.90
C VAL A 539 38.79 -24.82 6.32
N CYS A 540 39.16 -25.46 5.20
CA CYS A 540 40.31 -25.05 4.39
C CYS A 540 39.92 -24.78 2.94
N ARG A 541 40.80 -24.09 2.22
CA ARG A 541 40.76 -24.04 0.76
C ARG A 541 42.16 -24.24 0.19
N PHE A 542 42.21 -24.83 -0.98
CA PHE A 542 43.46 -25.06 -1.69
C PHE A 542 43.29 -24.84 -3.19
N LYS A 543 44.35 -24.35 -3.84
CA LYS A 543 44.32 -23.98 -5.26
C LYS A 543 44.69 -25.19 -6.13
N VAL A 544 43.75 -25.67 -6.92
CA VAL A 544 43.95 -26.78 -7.87
C VAL A 544 43.56 -26.31 -9.27
N ASN A 545 44.43 -26.49 -10.26
CA ASN A 545 44.21 -26.05 -11.65
C ASN A 545 43.76 -24.58 -11.79
N ASN A 546 44.34 -23.70 -10.97
CA ASN A 546 44.02 -22.27 -10.88
C ASN A 546 42.66 -21.93 -10.23
N GLU A 547 41.94 -22.91 -9.68
CA GLU A 547 40.68 -22.74 -8.96
C GLU A 547 40.87 -22.93 -7.46
N LEU A 548 40.28 -22.08 -6.63
CA LEU A 548 40.23 -22.28 -5.18
C LEU A 548 39.09 -23.22 -4.84
N ILE A 549 39.39 -24.31 -4.13
CA ILE A 549 38.42 -25.35 -3.81
C ILE A 549 38.37 -25.51 -2.29
N ALA A 550 37.14 -25.50 -1.77
CA ALA A 550 36.83 -25.76 -0.37
C ALA A 550 37.10 -27.20 0.06
N GLY A 551 37.46 -27.37 1.32
CA GLY A 551 37.70 -28.67 1.92
C GLY A 551 37.73 -28.63 3.44
N LYS A 552 38.24 -29.72 4.01
CA LYS A 552 38.38 -29.92 5.45
C LYS A 552 39.85 -30.07 5.83
N ALA A 553 40.23 -29.54 6.98
CA ALA A 553 41.58 -29.65 7.50
C ALA A 553 41.66 -29.99 8.98
N ASP A 554 42.60 -30.87 9.31
CA ASP A 554 43.05 -31.10 10.68
C ASP A 554 44.56 -31.43 10.68
N LYS A 555 45.15 -31.47 11.88
CA LYS A 555 46.59 -31.74 12.06
C LYS A 555 47.02 -33.12 11.55
N ASN A 556 46.10 -34.09 11.51
CA ASN A 556 46.39 -35.47 11.11
C ASN A 556 46.27 -35.68 9.59
N ILE A 557 45.28 -35.06 8.94
CA ILE A 557 45.03 -35.27 7.50
C ILE A 557 45.58 -34.16 6.60
N GLY A 558 45.99 -33.01 7.16
CA GLY A 558 46.29 -31.82 6.36
C GLY A 558 45.01 -31.23 5.76
N CYS A 559 45.10 -30.44 4.69
CA CYS A 559 43.89 -29.97 3.97
C CYS A 559 43.48 -30.98 2.91
N VAL A 560 42.20 -31.38 2.91
CA VAL A 560 41.63 -32.32 1.96
C VAL A 560 40.53 -31.62 1.18
N VAL A 561 40.72 -31.50 -0.14
CA VAL A 561 39.76 -30.96 -1.10
C VAL A 561 39.31 -32.06 -2.05
N THR A 562 38.14 -31.91 -2.67
CA THR A 562 37.64 -32.87 -3.67
C THR A 562 37.71 -32.31 -5.08
N VAL A 563 38.34 -33.06 -5.99
CA VAL A 563 38.58 -32.65 -7.38
C VAL A 563 38.38 -33.85 -8.29
N SER A 564 37.62 -33.70 -9.37
CA SER A 564 37.41 -34.74 -10.38
C SER A 564 37.02 -36.10 -9.78
N LYS A 565 36.09 -36.11 -8.82
CA LYS A 565 35.58 -37.30 -8.11
C LYS A 565 36.55 -37.98 -7.12
N LYS A 566 37.70 -37.36 -6.81
CA LYS A 566 38.71 -37.90 -5.88
C LYS A 566 39.05 -36.91 -4.77
N GLU A 567 39.51 -37.44 -3.64
CA GLU A 567 40.14 -36.63 -2.60
C GLU A 567 41.58 -36.29 -3.01
N GLN A 568 41.94 -35.03 -2.80
CA GLN A 568 43.31 -34.56 -2.88
C GLN A 568 43.73 -34.03 -1.51
N SER A 569 44.74 -34.65 -0.91
CA SER A 569 45.31 -34.23 0.36
C SER A 569 46.56 -33.39 0.17
N VAL A 570 46.62 -32.27 0.89
CA VAL A 570 47.74 -31.34 0.99
C VAL A 570 48.36 -31.54 2.37
N LYS A 571 49.57 -32.11 2.42
CA LYS A 571 50.20 -32.60 3.65
C LYS A 571 51.63 -32.07 3.82
N GLY A 572 52.17 -32.22 5.03
CA GLY A 572 53.53 -31.81 5.35
C GLY A 572 53.73 -30.29 5.27
N ALA A 573 54.76 -29.85 4.54
CA ALA A 573 55.15 -28.44 4.41
C ALA A 573 54.40 -27.67 3.31
N GLU A 574 53.49 -28.34 2.58
CA GLU A 574 52.69 -27.68 1.54
C GLU A 574 51.65 -26.74 2.16
N LYS A 575 51.51 -25.56 1.57
CA LYS A 575 50.71 -24.46 2.11
C LYS A 575 49.29 -24.48 1.56
N PHE A 576 48.32 -24.29 2.43
CA PHE A 576 46.90 -24.09 2.12
C PHE A 576 46.34 -22.94 2.97
N GLU A 577 45.11 -22.54 2.74
CA GLU A 577 44.46 -21.48 3.53
C GLU A 577 43.40 -22.09 4.46
N VAL A 578 43.34 -21.60 5.69
CA VAL A 578 42.34 -21.99 6.70
C VAL A 578 41.46 -20.79 7.01
N LEU A 579 40.17 -21.02 7.13
CA LEU A 579 39.21 -19.99 7.51
C LEU A 579 39.34 -19.69 9.01
N VAL A 580 39.57 -18.43 9.35
CA VAL A 580 39.41 -17.89 10.71
C VAL A 580 38.20 -16.97 10.67
N ALA A 581 37.13 -17.34 11.37
CA ALA A 581 35.87 -16.61 11.34
C ALA A 581 35.18 -16.58 12.71
N LYS A 582 34.41 -15.51 12.97
CA LYS A 582 33.51 -15.36 14.12
C LYS A 582 32.13 -14.92 13.64
N ASP A 583 31.12 -15.21 14.46
CA ASP A 583 29.74 -14.78 14.25
C ASP A 583 29.08 -15.32 12.96
N VAL A 584 29.50 -16.51 12.51
CA VAL A 584 28.96 -17.18 11.31
C VAL A 584 27.80 -18.12 11.64
N GLU A 585 26.91 -18.35 10.68
CA GLU A 585 25.72 -19.19 10.84
C GLU A 585 25.65 -20.28 9.77
N TRP A 586 25.06 -21.42 10.13
CA TRP A 586 24.74 -22.50 9.20
C TRP A 586 23.26 -22.47 8.86
N VAL A 587 22.95 -22.33 7.57
CA VAL A 587 21.57 -22.30 7.09
C VAL A 587 21.25 -23.60 6.36
N PRO A 588 20.15 -24.29 6.70
CA PRO A 588 19.69 -25.46 5.95
C PRO A 588 19.44 -25.13 4.47
N ARG A 589 19.90 -26.02 3.59
CA ARG A 589 19.67 -25.94 2.14
C ARG A 589 19.33 -27.33 1.59
N HIS A 590 18.25 -27.44 0.83
CA HIS A 590 17.83 -28.68 0.21
C HIS A 590 18.12 -28.68 -1.29
N GLY A 591 19.01 -29.57 -1.74
CA GLY A 591 19.24 -29.81 -3.17
C GLY A 591 19.52 -28.54 -4.00
N GLU A 592 18.55 -28.16 -4.84
CA GLU A 592 18.60 -27.06 -5.82
C GLU A 592 18.11 -25.71 -5.27
N ASP A 593 17.80 -25.61 -3.96
CA ASP A 593 17.38 -24.35 -3.35
C ASP A 593 18.33 -23.19 -3.71
N PRO A 594 17.81 -21.97 -3.91
CA PRO A 594 18.64 -20.80 -4.15
C PRO A 594 19.73 -20.65 -3.08
N THR A 595 20.91 -20.19 -3.49
CA THR A 595 21.99 -19.90 -2.54
C THR A 595 21.54 -18.78 -1.59
N PRO A 596 21.55 -18.99 -0.26
CA PRO A 596 21.15 -17.97 0.69
C PRO A 596 22.03 -16.71 0.61
N VAL A 597 21.44 -15.56 0.89
CA VAL A 597 22.17 -14.30 1.06
C VAL A 597 23.21 -14.46 2.16
N GLY A 598 24.44 -13.98 1.92
CA GLY A 598 25.56 -14.10 2.86
C GLY A 598 26.37 -15.39 2.73
N ALA A 599 26.04 -16.32 1.82
CA ALA A 599 26.84 -17.54 1.66
C ALA A 599 28.34 -17.25 1.40
N LEU A 600 29.22 -17.90 2.17
CA LEU A 600 30.66 -17.68 2.09
C LEU A 600 31.23 -18.18 0.76
N LEU A 601 31.57 -17.26 -0.13
CA LEU A 601 32.24 -17.56 -1.40
C LEU A 601 33.69 -17.99 -1.15
N VAL A 602 34.07 -19.18 -1.63
CA VAL A 602 35.40 -19.77 -1.44
C VAL A 602 36.27 -19.61 -2.68
N GLY A 603 35.67 -19.79 -3.85
CA GLY A 603 36.34 -19.71 -5.14
C GLY A 603 35.36 -19.65 -6.30
N ASN A 604 35.82 -19.11 -7.43
CA ASN A 604 35.06 -19.00 -8.69
C ASN A 604 35.89 -19.68 -9.79
N LYS A 605 35.27 -20.52 -10.63
CA LYS A 605 35.96 -21.26 -11.71
C LYS A 605 36.22 -20.41 -12.97
N GLY A 606 36.14 -19.08 -12.88
CA GLY A 606 36.38 -18.13 -13.97
C GLY A 606 35.28 -18.11 -15.04
N LYS A 607 34.09 -18.66 -14.76
CA LYS A 607 32.92 -18.68 -15.65
C LYS A 607 31.66 -18.23 -14.89
N PRO A 608 30.66 -17.63 -15.57
CA PRO A 608 29.36 -17.33 -14.94
C PRO A 608 28.77 -18.58 -14.28
N ASN A 609 28.20 -18.43 -13.09
CA ASN A 609 27.54 -19.51 -12.32
C ASN A 609 28.47 -20.69 -11.95
N THR A 610 29.71 -20.41 -11.58
CA THR A 610 30.68 -21.45 -11.12
C THR A 610 31.25 -21.18 -9.73
N ASP A 611 30.51 -20.42 -8.94
CA ASP A 611 30.86 -20.11 -7.57
C ASP A 611 30.84 -21.38 -6.71
N THR A 612 31.79 -21.47 -5.78
CA THR A 612 31.90 -22.55 -4.82
C THR A 612 31.77 -22.01 -3.40
N TYR A 613 30.96 -22.67 -2.59
CA TYR A 613 30.67 -22.31 -1.19
C TYR A 613 31.05 -23.45 -0.24
N ILE A 614 31.06 -23.16 1.06
CA ILE A 614 31.25 -24.18 2.10
C ILE A 614 29.92 -24.79 2.49
N GLY A 615 29.87 -26.12 2.51
CA GLY A 615 28.75 -26.87 3.08
C GLY A 615 29.17 -27.82 4.17
N ARG A 616 28.20 -28.27 4.96
CA ARG A 616 28.35 -29.45 5.81
C ARG A 616 27.09 -30.31 5.80
N CYS A 617 27.24 -31.60 6.12
CA CYS A 617 26.10 -32.46 6.36
C CYS A 617 26.41 -33.66 7.26
N ASP A 618 25.40 -34.20 7.92
CA ASP A 618 25.52 -35.40 8.76
C ASP A 618 25.51 -36.69 7.93
N ARG A 619 26.66 -37.37 7.87
CA ARG A 619 26.82 -38.66 7.19
C ARG A 619 27.82 -39.57 7.91
N PHE A 620 27.53 -40.87 7.91
CA PHE A 620 28.42 -41.90 8.49
C PHE A 620 28.83 -41.66 9.95
N GLY A 621 28.00 -40.96 10.73
CA GLY A 621 28.29 -40.61 12.13
C GLY A 621 29.25 -39.43 12.31
N ALA A 622 29.50 -38.66 11.24
CA ALA A 622 30.35 -37.47 11.22
C ALA A 622 29.63 -36.28 10.56
N GLU A 623 30.05 -35.07 10.91
CA GLU A 623 29.65 -33.83 10.25
C GLU A 623 30.64 -33.56 9.11
N MET A 624 30.27 -34.04 7.92
CA MET A 624 31.12 -33.97 6.74
C MET A 624 31.17 -32.55 6.20
N VAL A 625 32.36 -31.98 6.08
CA VAL A 625 32.61 -30.65 5.52
C VAL A 625 33.08 -30.77 4.07
N GLY A 626 32.59 -29.90 3.19
CA GLY A 626 32.85 -29.97 1.76
C GLY A 626 32.49 -28.71 0.98
N LYS A 627 32.38 -28.85 -0.34
CA LYS A 627 32.10 -27.75 -1.28
C LYS A 627 30.66 -27.81 -1.81
N ILE A 628 30.11 -26.66 -2.17
CA ILE A 628 28.84 -26.52 -2.89
C ILE A 628 29.09 -25.71 -4.16
N ASP A 629 28.87 -26.27 -5.35
CA ASP A 629 28.85 -25.51 -6.62
C ASP A 629 27.48 -25.56 -7.33
N TYR A 630 26.66 -26.55 -6.97
CA TYR A 630 25.22 -26.67 -7.24
C TYR A 630 24.62 -27.69 -6.25
N ASN A 631 25.28 -28.85 -6.18
CA ASN A 631 25.09 -29.89 -5.15
C ASN A 631 26.18 -29.79 -4.09
N PHE A 632 25.94 -30.42 -2.94
CA PHE A 632 26.95 -30.59 -1.90
C PHE A 632 27.86 -31.79 -2.19
N TYR A 633 29.17 -31.58 -2.16
CA TYR A 633 30.19 -32.61 -2.33
C TYR A 633 31.18 -32.63 -1.18
N TYR A 634 31.50 -33.82 -0.67
CA TYR A 634 32.46 -34.00 0.41
C TYR A 634 33.38 -35.20 0.15
N GLY A 635 34.56 -35.18 0.78
CA GLY A 635 35.51 -36.28 0.73
C GLY A 635 35.21 -37.32 1.82
N TYR A 636 35.11 -38.60 1.43
CA TYR A 636 35.16 -39.70 2.39
C TYR A 636 35.87 -40.95 1.83
N LYS A 637 36.86 -41.46 2.57
CA LYS A 637 37.65 -42.68 2.24
C LYS A 637 38.26 -42.65 0.85
N GLY A 638 38.86 -41.52 0.46
CA GLY A 638 39.59 -41.38 -0.82
C GLY A 638 38.73 -41.01 -2.03
N ALA A 639 37.41 -40.87 -1.85
CA ALA A 639 36.47 -40.55 -2.94
C ALA A 639 35.62 -39.31 -2.61
N GLU A 640 35.25 -38.56 -3.65
CA GLU A 640 34.23 -37.52 -3.56
C GLU A 640 32.83 -38.17 -3.55
N ARG A 641 31.97 -37.69 -2.66
CA ARG A 641 30.57 -38.11 -2.54
C ARG A 641 29.65 -36.91 -2.67
N GLY A 642 28.48 -37.13 -3.25
CA GLY A 642 27.41 -36.14 -3.42
C GLY A 642 26.04 -36.71 -3.07
N ASP A 643 25.99 -37.59 -2.07
CA ASP A 643 24.80 -38.32 -1.61
C ASP A 643 24.11 -37.64 -0.41
N CYS A 644 24.38 -36.36 -0.19
CA CYS A 644 23.76 -35.54 0.84
C CYS A 644 22.90 -34.45 0.19
N THR A 645 21.59 -34.67 0.16
CA THR A 645 20.60 -33.72 -0.38
C THR A 645 20.13 -32.71 0.67
N ASN A 646 20.25 -33.04 1.95
CA ASN A 646 19.98 -32.16 3.07
C ASN A 646 21.33 -31.79 3.67
N HIS A 647 21.77 -30.57 3.39
CA HIS A 647 23.04 -30.03 3.87
C HIS A 647 22.81 -28.62 4.37
N GLU A 648 23.79 -28.09 5.09
CA GLU A 648 23.81 -26.70 5.51
C GLU A 648 24.86 -25.97 4.70
N ILE A 649 24.63 -24.69 4.44
CA ILE A 649 25.59 -23.78 3.81
C ILE A 649 26.04 -22.75 4.84
N LEU A 650 27.33 -22.46 4.86
CA LEU A 650 27.91 -21.48 5.77
C LEU A 650 27.62 -20.07 5.24
N ILE A 651 26.93 -19.26 6.03
CA ILE A 651 26.71 -17.84 5.75
C ILE A 651 27.55 -16.97 6.68
N ILE A 652 28.05 -15.87 6.14
CA ILE A 652 28.82 -14.83 6.83
C ILE A 652 28.03 -13.54 6.88
#